data_AF-A0A453LFZ2-F1
#
_entry.id   AF-A0A453LFZ2-F1
#
_cell.length_a   1.000
_cell.length_b   1.000
_cell.length_c   1.000
_cell.angle_alpha   90.00
_cell.angle_beta   90.00
_cell.angle_gamma   90.00
#
_symmetry.space_group_name_H-M   'P 1'
#
loop_
_entity.id
_entity.type
_entity.pdbx_description
1 polymer ?
#
loop_
_entity_poly.entity_id
_entity_poly.type
_entity_poly.pdbx_seq_one_letter_code
_entity_poly.pdbx_strand_id
1 'polypeptide(L)'
;MVIDDRVCEFIDSLDNDGDQQLKVVSVLGPGCLGKTALAQVLYNKFGGQFDCTAFVRVSKRPDVVRLLREMLTQVQGQQPTEYSKELDLAYSIREHLQDKRYLIIIDDIWTASAWDIISDAFPKGNHGSRVITTTQMEEVALTCCCYHPEHIFEMRPLDHDHSRKLFFSILFGSESDCPKELKEVTNKIVELCGGLPLATISIASLLSSQPVIKMDLLTYLCDSLSSCLWISPSEGTRQALNLSYNNLPHYLKICLLCLNMYPEGHTIWKDDLVKQWVAEGFIHTTEGQDMEKVAASYFDELINRRFIQTLCSKYNNEVLSCTVHDVVHDLIADKCSEENFNMVIDSSRRNVALSQKVRRLSLLFGDAKYVKTPANMRRSQVRSLTIFGLFESMPSISEFKLLRVLNLQLSGYGDRNTINLTGISDLFQLRYLKIACDICIQLPNHMLGLQCLETLVLDSEVTAVPWDIIHLPSLLHLSLLVMTNLLDWIGSMRLIGKLNNLRDLHLTYSVPSSDHLKRSMEALGSQLSGHANLKTLALVNGPCHKNAFVRDALKVTVSWEGLVPPPVLEVFEWSLHSCVLSRIPKWIGELGKLRILKIAVRDLPRDGIDAVRGLPALTALSLYLQTAAVERIVFDKVGFSVLNYFNLRCSVPCLKFEANAMPNLRKLKLGFNAPRARMDQHGASTAISIDHLPSLKEICAKIGGACADTESALATAISNHPSNPMINVQLVDYTFDGDELTHENKEQDEVLVEGQDGYLKKLLISCARAVEAKDMSAVDMMVPELRKMVSVSGDPHQRLGAYIVEGLVARLASSGHSIYKALKCKEPRSSDLMSYMHFLYEACPYFKFGYMSANGAIAEAVKGEDMIHIIDFGISQGAQWVPLLQALATRPGGPPTVRITGIDDSLSAYARGGGLDLVGRRLSHIAGLCKVPFEFHSVAVAGDEVKEGHLMVIPGEALAVNFTLELHHIPDEAVSTANHRDRILRLVKSLSPKVVTLVEQELNTNTVPFKQRFAETLDYYTAIFESIDLTLPRDDRERINMEQHCLAREIVNIVACEGAERVERHEVFGKWKGRLMMVGFRPCPLSSLVNATIRTLLQSYSANYQLAERDGVLYLGWKNKPLVVSSAWH
;
A
#
# COMPACT_ATOMS: atom_id res chain seq x y z
N MET A 1 -4.56 -15.28 27.45
CA MET A 1 -3.90 -16.45 26.85
C MET A 1 -3.64 -17.45 27.96
N VAL A 2 -3.83 -18.74 27.70
CA VAL A 2 -3.45 -19.79 28.65
C VAL A 2 -2.05 -20.25 28.26
N ILE A 3 -1.11 -20.21 29.21
CA ILE A 3 0.29 -20.61 29.00
C ILE A 3 0.42 -22.00 29.63
N ASP A 4 0.66 -23.02 28.82
CA ASP A 4 1.00 -24.36 29.28
C ASP A 4 2.53 -24.52 29.39
N ASP A 5 2.98 -25.64 29.94
CA ASP A 5 4.42 -25.90 30.17
C ASP A 5 5.23 -25.91 28.87
N ARG A 6 4.64 -26.32 27.74
CA ARG A 6 5.32 -26.31 26.42
C ARG A 6 5.50 -24.89 25.89
N VAL A 7 4.50 -24.03 26.09
CA VAL A 7 4.59 -22.62 25.73
C VAL A 7 5.61 -21.92 26.64
N CYS A 8 5.69 -22.26 27.92
CA CYS A 8 6.76 -21.79 28.81
C CYS A 8 8.15 -22.18 28.30
N GLU A 9 8.38 -23.47 28.02
CA GLU A 9 9.66 -23.96 27.47
C GLU A 9 10.03 -23.26 26.15
N PHE A 10 9.05 -23.02 25.27
CA PHE A 10 9.25 -22.28 24.04
C PHE A 10 9.62 -20.82 24.29
N ILE A 11 8.91 -20.14 25.19
CA ILE A 11 9.21 -18.77 25.59
C ILE A 11 10.63 -18.69 26.17
N ASP A 12 11.02 -19.62 27.04
CA ASP A 12 12.33 -19.64 27.68
C ASP A 12 13.46 -19.94 26.67
N SER A 13 13.18 -20.73 25.62
CA SER A 13 14.11 -20.98 24.52
C SER A 13 14.45 -19.75 23.67
N LEU A 14 13.61 -18.71 23.72
CA LEU A 14 13.81 -17.44 23.01
C LEU A 14 14.68 -16.45 23.81
N ASP A 15 14.75 -16.61 25.13
CA ASP A 15 15.48 -15.76 26.08
C ASP A 15 16.99 -16.10 26.15
N ASN A 16 17.44 -17.08 25.38
CA ASN A 16 18.83 -17.52 25.41
C ASN A 16 19.74 -16.58 24.60
N ASP A 17 20.42 -15.66 25.31
CA ASP A 17 21.33 -14.64 24.78
C ASP A 17 22.70 -15.17 24.31
N GLY A 18 22.97 -16.47 24.46
CA GLY A 18 24.25 -17.08 24.10
C GLY A 18 24.53 -17.16 22.59
N ASP A 19 23.48 -17.13 21.75
CA ASP A 19 23.60 -17.20 20.29
C ASP A 19 23.42 -15.81 19.66
N GLN A 20 24.50 -15.30 19.09
CA GLN A 20 24.57 -13.97 18.51
C GLN A 20 23.94 -13.88 17.11
N GLN A 21 23.64 -15.01 16.44
CA GLN A 21 23.05 -14.98 15.11
C GLN A 21 21.56 -14.59 15.11
N LEU A 22 21.10 -14.08 13.96
CA LEU A 22 19.67 -13.87 13.70
C LEU A 22 18.93 -15.20 13.76
N LYS A 23 17.98 -15.32 14.70
CA LYS A 23 17.12 -16.50 14.81
C LYS A 23 15.72 -16.16 14.30
N VAL A 24 15.30 -16.86 13.25
CA VAL A 24 13.91 -16.82 12.76
C VAL A 24 13.17 -18.03 13.30
N VAL A 25 12.06 -17.81 13.99
CA VAL A 25 11.25 -18.85 14.63
C VAL A 25 9.83 -18.76 14.11
N SER A 26 9.26 -19.90 13.72
CA SER A 26 7.91 -19.95 13.15
C SER A 26 6.96 -20.69 14.08
N VAL A 27 5.86 -20.03 14.45
CA VAL A 27 4.73 -20.64 15.16
C VAL A 27 3.79 -21.22 14.12
N LEU A 28 3.77 -22.54 14.01
CA LEU A 28 2.94 -23.30 13.09
C LEU A 28 1.70 -23.83 13.81
N GLY A 29 0.54 -23.75 13.17
CA GLY A 29 -0.63 -24.50 13.61
C GLY A 29 -1.90 -24.10 12.87
N PRO A 30 -2.94 -24.95 12.91
CA PRO A 30 -4.26 -24.64 12.36
C PRO A 30 -4.81 -23.28 12.79
N GLY A 31 -5.74 -22.74 11.99
CA GLY A 31 -6.48 -21.52 12.32
C GLY A 31 -7.15 -21.59 13.70
N CYS A 32 -7.29 -20.43 14.36
CA CYS A 32 -7.99 -20.27 15.65
C CYS A 32 -7.36 -20.90 16.90
N LEU A 33 -6.13 -21.42 16.83
CA LEU A 33 -5.43 -21.96 18.01
C LEU A 33 -4.80 -20.90 18.93
N GLY A 34 -4.75 -19.63 18.51
CA GLY A 34 -4.22 -18.52 19.32
C GLY A 34 -2.77 -18.12 19.01
N LYS A 35 -2.26 -18.42 17.82
CA LYS A 35 -0.90 -18.06 17.38
C LYS A 35 -0.59 -16.57 17.52
N THR A 36 -1.48 -15.71 17.00
CA THR A 36 -1.38 -14.25 17.14
C THR A 36 -1.35 -13.81 18.61
N ALA A 37 -2.12 -14.49 19.49
CA ALA A 37 -2.11 -14.18 20.92
C ALA A 37 -0.77 -14.55 21.58
N LEU A 38 -0.15 -15.67 21.16
CA LEU A 38 1.20 -16.04 21.59
C LEU A 38 2.23 -15.04 21.10
N ALA A 39 2.18 -14.66 19.81
CA ALA A 39 3.05 -13.65 19.25
C ALA A 39 2.95 -12.31 19.99
N GLN A 40 1.73 -11.86 20.34
CA GLN A 40 1.52 -10.64 21.11
C GLN A 40 2.12 -10.73 22.52
N VAL A 41 2.01 -11.88 23.19
CA VAL A 41 2.62 -12.10 24.51
C VAL A 41 4.15 -12.07 24.40
N LEU A 42 4.72 -12.68 23.37
CA LEU A 42 6.17 -12.64 23.09
C LEU A 42 6.64 -11.21 22.83
N TYR A 43 5.92 -10.45 22.01
CA TYR A 43 6.21 -9.04 21.74
C TYR A 43 6.24 -8.20 23.01
N ASN A 44 5.22 -8.36 23.86
CA ASN A 44 5.08 -7.58 25.09
C ASN A 44 6.11 -7.99 26.16
N LYS A 45 6.46 -9.29 26.24
CA LYS A 45 7.43 -9.81 27.22
C LYS A 45 8.86 -9.41 26.86
N PHE A 46 9.23 -9.54 25.59
CA PHE A 46 10.61 -9.38 25.15
C PHE A 46 10.91 -8.01 24.52
N GLY A 47 9.91 -7.27 24.04
CA GLY A 47 10.13 -6.07 23.23
C GLY A 47 10.98 -4.98 23.90
N GLY A 48 10.95 -4.87 25.23
CA GLY A 48 11.79 -3.91 25.97
C GLY A 48 13.29 -4.25 25.99
N GLN A 49 13.69 -5.44 25.56
CA GLN A 49 15.09 -5.89 25.52
C GLN A 49 15.80 -5.61 24.18
N PHE A 50 15.08 -5.05 23.19
CA PHE A 50 15.56 -4.85 21.82
C PHE A 50 15.52 -3.35 21.46
N ASP A 51 16.50 -2.90 20.68
CA ASP A 51 16.62 -1.50 20.22
C ASP A 51 15.49 -1.11 19.26
N CYS A 52 15.08 -2.06 18.41
CA CYS A 52 14.00 -1.89 17.44
C CYS A 52 12.98 -3.02 17.58
N THR A 53 11.70 -2.66 17.55
CA THR A 53 10.62 -3.65 17.57
C THR A 53 9.54 -3.32 16.56
N ALA A 54 8.98 -4.34 15.93
CA ALA A 54 7.81 -4.20 15.07
C ALA A 54 6.89 -5.41 15.17
N PHE A 55 5.59 -5.15 15.07
CA PHE A 55 4.54 -6.16 14.95
C PHE A 55 3.72 -5.80 13.70
N VAL A 56 3.84 -6.60 12.65
CA VAL A 56 3.08 -6.42 11.41
C VAL A 56 2.26 -7.66 11.10
N ARG A 57 1.10 -7.46 10.48
CA ARG A 57 0.20 -8.54 10.08
C ARG A 57 0.10 -8.65 8.57
N VAL A 58 0.28 -9.85 8.05
CA VAL A 58 0.17 -10.16 6.62
C VAL A 58 -1.27 -10.54 6.30
N SER A 59 -1.89 -9.89 5.33
CA SER A 59 -3.20 -10.29 4.81
C SER A 59 -3.07 -11.50 3.88
N LYS A 60 -4.14 -12.30 3.73
CA LYS A 60 -4.23 -13.40 2.73
C LYS A 60 -3.81 -12.96 1.32
N ARG A 61 -4.03 -11.68 0.99
CA ARG A 61 -3.52 -11.00 -0.22
C ARG A 61 -2.59 -9.88 0.22
N PRO A 62 -1.27 -10.13 0.31
CA PRO A 62 -0.34 -9.19 0.92
C PRO A 62 -0.14 -7.96 0.02
N ASP A 63 -0.37 -6.78 0.59
CA ASP A 63 0.18 -5.52 0.07
C ASP A 63 1.53 -5.30 0.78
N VAL A 64 2.60 -5.78 0.13
CA VAL A 64 3.93 -5.79 0.75
C VAL A 64 4.48 -4.38 0.92
N VAL A 65 4.12 -3.43 0.03
CA VAL A 65 4.53 -2.02 0.15
C VAL A 65 3.93 -1.40 1.40
N ARG A 66 2.63 -1.60 1.62
CA ARG A 66 1.96 -1.13 2.84
C ARG A 66 2.53 -1.80 4.08
N LEU A 67 2.80 -3.10 4.03
CA LEU A 67 3.37 -3.85 5.16
C LEU A 67 4.78 -3.37 5.51
N LEU A 68 5.66 -3.18 4.52
CA LEU A 68 7.00 -2.64 4.75
C LEU A 68 6.94 -1.20 5.24
N ARG A 69 5.99 -0.39 4.75
CA ARG A 69 5.75 0.97 5.26
C ARG A 69 5.34 0.95 6.74
N GLU A 70 4.44 0.04 7.10
CA GLU A 70 4.01 -0.15 8.49
C GLU A 70 5.18 -0.60 9.37
N MET A 71 5.97 -1.57 8.91
CA MET A 71 7.17 -2.05 9.61
C MET A 71 8.18 -0.91 9.82
N LEU A 72 8.49 -0.16 8.76
CA LEU A 72 9.42 0.97 8.78
C LEU A 72 8.97 2.04 9.78
N THR A 73 7.67 2.36 9.77
CA THR A 73 7.08 3.33 10.71
C THR A 73 7.24 2.89 12.17
N GLN A 74 7.13 1.59 12.45
CA GLN A 74 7.29 1.06 13.81
C GLN A 74 8.76 1.02 14.25
N VAL A 75 9.69 0.67 13.35
CA VAL A 75 11.13 0.60 13.72
C VAL A 75 11.82 1.97 13.77
N GLN A 76 11.49 2.90 12.87
CA GLN A 76 12.10 4.23 12.79
C GLN A 76 11.32 5.33 13.53
N GLY A 77 10.02 5.14 13.77
CA GLY A 77 9.15 6.20 14.28
C GLY A 77 8.89 7.35 13.28
N GLN A 78 9.38 7.23 12.04
CA GLN A 78 9.18 8.20 10.95
C GLN A 78 8.27 7.59 9.87
N GLN A 79 7.40 8.42 9.28
CA GLN A 79 6.64 8.05 8.09
C GLN A 79 7.57 8.13 6.87
N PRO A 80 7.81 7.04 6.12
CA PRO A 80 8.62 7.11 4.90
C PRO A 80 7.95 7.97 3.84
N THR A 81 8.76 8.54 2.94
CA THR A 81 8.28 9.35 1.81
C THR A 81 7.20 8.61 1.01
N GLU A 82 6.15 9.33 0.59
CA GLU A 82 4.96 8.75 -0.06
C GLU A 82 5.30 7.90 -1.30
N TYR A 83 6.43 8.16 -1.97
CA TYR A 83 6.86 7.50 -3.21
C TYR A 83 7.91 6.39 -3.06
N SER A 84 8.22 5.93 -1.85
CA SER A 84 9.22 4.88 -1.64
C SER A 84 8.75 3.56 -2.26
N LYS A 85 9.52 2.99 -3.20
CA LYS A 85 9.23 1.68 -3.80
C LYS A 85 9.46 0.58 -2.76
N GLU A 86 8.94 -0.62 -3.03
CA GLU A 86 9.14 -1.81 -2.19
C GLU A 86 10.62 -2.06 -1.83
N LEU A 87 11.51 -1.98 -2.83
CA LEU A 87 12.95 -2.12 -2.65
C LEU A 87 13.55 -0.98 -1.81
N ASP A 88 13.06 0.25 -1.99
CA ASP A 88 13.53 1.41 -1.22
C ASP A 88 13.11 1.30 0.24
N LEU A 89 11.89 0.81 0.51
CA LEU A 89 11.38 0.55 1.85
C LEU A 89 12.14 -0.59 2.52
N ALA A 90 12.33 -1.72 1.83
CA ALA A 90 13.10 -2.85 2.35
C ALA A 90 14.56 -2.45 2.63
N TYR A 91 15.18 -1.66 1.74
CA TYR A 91 16.53 -1.11 1.94
C TYR A 91 16.58 -0.17 3.15
N SER A 92 15.61 0.75 3.28
CA SER A 92 15.55 1.70 4.40
C SER A 92 15.36 0.99 5.75
N ILE A 93 14.53 -0.06 5.79
CA ILE A 93 14.39 -0.93 6.98
C ILE A 93 15.73 -1.59 7.27
N ARG A 94 16.35 -2.22 6.26
CA ARG A 94 17.63 -2.93 6.40
C ARG A 94 18.74 -2.02 6.92
N GLU A 95 18.89 -0.84 6.35
CA GLU A 95 19.87 0.17 6.76
C GLU A 95 19.65 0.60 8.21
N HIS A 96 18.39 0.78 8.63
CA HIS A 96 18.09 1.19 9.99
C HIS A 96 18.29 0.10 11.04
N LEU A 97 18.01 -1.15 10.66
CA LEU A 97 18.23 -2.32 11.50
C LEU A 97 19.71 -2.75 11.55
N GLN A 98 20.53 -2.23 10.64
CA GLN A 98 21.96 -2.49 10.61
C GLN A 98 22.58 -2.12 11.96
N ASP A 99 23.37 -3.04 12.51
CA ASP A 99 24.08 -2.90 13.79
C ASP A 99 23.21 -2.66 15.04
N LYS A 100 21.89 -2.98 14.96
CA LYS A 100 20.96 -2.93 16.10
C LYS A 100 20.42 -4.31 16.46
N ARG A 101 20.03 -4.50 17.73
CA ARG A 101 19.30 -5.68 18.20
C ARG A 101 17.80 -5.47 17.97
N TYR A 102 17.17 -6.30 17.15
CA TYR A 102 15.75 -6.14 16.78
C TYR A 102 14.87 -7.37 17.03
N LEU A 103 13.62 -7.11 17.41
CA LEU A 103 12.55 -8.12 17.53
C LEU A 103 11.41 -7.76 16.57
N ILE A 104 11.21 -8.59 15.54
CA ILE A 104 10.18 -8.34 14.54
C ILE A 104 9.21 -9.51 14.50
N ILE A 105 7.92 -9.21 14.68
CA ILE A 105 6.83 -10.18 14.57
C ILE A 105 6.10 -9.97 13.25
N ILE A 106 5.96 -11.06 12.50
CA ILE A 106 5.23 -11.10 11.25
C ILE A 106 4.11 -12.12 11.38
N ASP A 107 2.91 -11.61 11.66
CA ASP A 107 1.74 -12.42 11.95
C ASP A 107 1.01 -12.84 10.67
N ASP A 108 0.62 -14.11 10.60
CA ASP A 108 -0.26 -14.73 9.62
C ASP A 108 0.28 -14.76 8.17
N ILE A 109 1.49 -15.28 7.97
CA ILE A 109 2.09 -15.43 6.64
C ILE A 109 1.42 -16.57 5.87
N TRP A 110 0.89 -16.28 4.68
CA TRP A 110 0.15 -17.25 3.84
C TRP A 110 0.96 -17.88 2.70
N THR A 111 2.00 -17.21 2.18
CA THR A 111 2.78 -17.70 1.04
C THR A 111 4.28 -17.53 1.26
N ALA A 112 5.09 -18.49 0.77
CA ALA A 112 6.55 -18.42 0.81
C ALA A 112 7.08 -17.17 0.06
N SER A 113 6.45 -16.83 -1.06
CA SER A 113 6.79 -15.64 -1.85
C SER A 113 6.66 -14.31 -1.08
N ALA A 114 5.69 -14.22 -0.16
CA ALA A 114 5.55 -13.02 0.68
C ALA A 114 6.71 -12.92 1.67
N TRP A 115 7.11 -14.06 2.25
CA TRP A 115 8.26 -14.13 3.13
C TRP A 115 9.57 -13.80 2.41
N ASP A 116 9.80 -14.30 1.20
CA ASP A 116 11.02 -14.03 0.44
C ASP A 116 11.27 -12.53 0.32
N ILE A 117 10.23 -11.77 -0.04
CA ILE A 117 10.27 -10.31 -0.15
C ILE A 117 10.50 -9.65 1.22
N ILE A 118 9.75 -10.06 2.24
CA ILE A 118 9.85 -9.42 3.57
C ILE A 118 11.22 -9.71 4.21
N SER A 119 11.77 -10.90 3.99
CA SER A 119 13.06 -11.33 4.51
C SER A 119 14.22 -10.50 3.98
N ASP A 120 14.07 -9.90 2.79
CA ASP A 120 15.04 -8.97 2.22
C ASP A 120 15.15 -7.65 3.02
N ALA A 121 14.19 -7.32 3.89
CA ALA A 121 14.30 -6.16 4.77
C ALA A 121 15.24 -6.40 5.97
N PHE A 122 15.63 -7.64 6.26
CA PHE A 122 16.40 -7.98 7.46
C PHE A 122 17.91 -8.12 7.15
N PRO A 123 18.78 -7.36 7.85
CA PRO A 123 20.22 -7.51 7.69
C PRO A 123 20.69 -8.87 8.23
N LYS A 124 21.62 -9.51 7.54
CA LYS A 124 22.28 -10.74 8.01
C LYS A 124 23.41 -10.32 8.95
N GLY A 125 23.18 -10.35 10.27
CA GLY A 125 24.16 -9.84 11.25
C GLY A 125 23.89 -10.24 12.72
N ASN A 126 24.92 -10.02 13.55
CA ASN A 126 25.09 -10.61 14.88
C ASN A 126 24.80 -9.61 16.02
N HIS A 127 23.66 -9.68 16.70
CA HIS A 127 23.40 -9.01 18.00
C HIS A 127 22.26 -9.71 18.80
N GLY A 128 22.01 -11.00 18.56
CA GLY A 128 20.91 -11.72 19.23
C GLY A 128 19.51 -11.29 18.77
N SER A 129 19.38 -10.76 17.54
CA SER A 129 18.10 -10.37 16.94
C SER A 129 17.18 -11.58 16.72
N ARG A 130 15.86 -11.34 16.76
CA ARG A 130 14.82 -12.38 16.67
C ARG A 130 13.73 -11.96 15.68
N VAL A 131 13.35 -12.86 14.79
CA VAL A 131 12.15 -12.70 13.96
C VAL A 131 11.20 -13.84 14.29
N ILE A 132 9.95 -13.50 14.62
CA ILE A 132 8.91 -14.47 14.97
C ILE A 132 7.83 -14.40 13.90
N THR A 133 7.60 -15.50 13.20
CA THR A 133 6.53 -15.61 12.21
C THR A 133 5.41 -16.48 12.73
N THR A 134 4.16 -16.22 12.31
CA THR A 134 3.05 -17.15 12.54
C THR A 134 2.47 -17.58 11.20
N THR A 135 2.11 -18.86 11.06
CA THR A 135 1.51 -19.38 9.83
C THR A 135 0.66 -20.63 10.08
N GLN A 136 -0.23 -20.90 9.13
CA GLN A 136 -1.04 -22.12 9.07
C GLN A 136 -0.45 -23.17 8.11
N MET A 137 0.54 -22.77 7.32
CA MET A 137 1.10 -23.59 6.24
C MET A 137 2.49 -24.11 6.64
N GLU A 138 2.65 -25.43 6.68
CA GLU A 138 3.91 -26.07 7.07
C GLU A 138 5.07 -25.67 6.15
N GLU A 139 4.82 -25.63 4.83
CA GLU A 139 5.80 -25.19 3.83
C GLU A 139 6.31 -23.77 4.12
N VAL A 140 5.41 -22.84 4.45
CA VAL A 140 5.76 -21.45 4.76
C VAL A 140 6.57 -21.36 6.05
N ALA A 141 6.22 -22.15 7.07
CA ALA A 141 6.97 -22.21 8.33
C ALA A 141 8.42 -22.67 8.09
N LEU A 142 8.59 -23.70 7.26
CA LEU A 142 9.91 -24.21 6.86
C LEU A 142 10.70 -23.15 6.08
N THR A 143 10.09 -22.47 5.11
CA THR A 143 10.75 -21.38 4.37
C THR A 143 11.19 -20.25 5.31
N CYS A 144 10.33 -19.83 6.25
CA CYS A 144 10.63 -18.76 7.20
C CYS A 144 11.89 -19.06 8.02
N CYS A 145 12.01 -20.31 8.50
CA CYS A 145 13.13 -20.76 9.34
C CYS A 145 14.33 -21.28 8.54
N CYS A 146 14.42 -21.01 7.23
CA CYS A 146 15.47 -21.53 6.34
C CYS A 146 15.61 -23.07 6.40
N TYR A 147 14.48 -23.78 6.52
CA TYR A 147 14.39 -25.24 6.61
C TYR A 147 15.06 -25.87 7.84
N HIS A 148 15.07 -25.16 8.98
CA HIS A 148 15.49 -25.66 10.29
C HIS A 148 14.25 -26.06 11.14
N PRO A 149 13.85 -27.34 11.19
CA PRO A 149 12.61 -27.76 11.86
C PRO A 149 12.61 -27.50 13.38
N GLU A 150 13.77 -27.44 14.01
CA GLU A 150 13.96 -27.11 15.43
C GLU A 150 13.54 -25.67 15.78
N HIS A 151 13.39 -24.80 14.79
CA HIS A 151 12.88 -23.44 14.94
C HIS A 151 11.38 -23.33 14.69
N ILE A 152 10.67 -24.46 14.53
CA ILE A 152 9.22 -24.49 14.37
C ILE A 152 8.57 -24.90 15.68
N PHE A 153 7.73 -24.02 16.22
CA PHE A 153 6.87 -24.36 17.35
C PHE A 153 5.48 -24.76 16.84
N GLU A 154 5.16 -26.05 16.94
CA GLU A 154 3.84 -26.57 16.59
C GLU A 154 2.85 -26.33 17.75
N MET A 155 1.92 -25.40 17.52
CA MET A 155 0.83 -25.07 18.42
C MET A 155 -0.28 -26.12 18.34
N ARG A 156 -0.70 -26.63 19.50
CA ARG A 156 -1.75 -27.65 19.62
C ARG A 156 -3.00 -27.09 20.31
N PRO A 157 -4.17 -27.74 20.16
CA PRO A 157 -5.35 -27.43 20.96
C PRO A 157 -5.05 -27.49 22.46
N LEU A 158 -5.76 -26.67 23.23
CA LEU A 158 -5.67 -26.68 24.69
C LEU A 158 -6.13 -28.03 25.23
N ASP A 159 -5.47 -28.51 26.28
CA ASP A 159 -6.00 -29.64 27.03
C ASP A 159 -7.32 -29.29 27.73
N HIS A 160 -7.97 -30.32 28.27
CA HIS A 160 -9.27 -30.20 28.90
C HIS A 160 -9.26 -29.27 30.12
N ASP A 161 -8.21 -29.29 30.94
CA ASP A 161 -8.12 -28.50 32.16
C ASP A 161 -7.94 -27.02 31.85
N HIS A 162 -7.07 -26.69 30.90
CA HIS A 162 -6.85 -25.33 30.42
C HIS A 162 -8.09 -24.78 29.70
N SER A 163 -8.79 -25.61 28.92
CA SER A 163 -10.06 -25.25 28.29
C SER A 163 -11.15 -24.94 29.31
N ARG A 164 -11.24 -25.74 30.38
CA ARG A 164 -12.17 -25.50 31.50
C ARG A 164 -11.88 -24.21 32.22
N LYS A 165 -10.61 -24.00 32.62
CA LYS A 165 -10.18 -22.76 33.26
C LYS A 165 -10.55 -21.54 32.41
N LEU A 166 -10.28 -21.59 31.10
CA LEU A 166 -10.63 -20.53 30.16
C LEU A 166 -12.15 -20.30 30.11
N PHE A 167 -12.94 -21.35 29.89
CA PHE A 167 -14.40 -21.26 29.78
C PHE A 167 -15.05 -20.68 31.06
N PHE A 168 -14.71 -21.24 32.22
CA PHE A 168 -15.29 -20.81 33.49
C PHE A 168 -14.79 -19.43 33.94
N SER A 169 -13.56 -19.03 33.60
CA SER A 169 -13.09 -17.67 33.86
C SER A 169 -13.92 -16.61 33.14
N ILE A 170 -14.42 -16.92 31.94
CA ILE A 170 -15.29 -16.02 31.17
C ILE A 170 -16.72 -16.04 31.70
N LEU A 171 -17.21 -17.21 32.13
CA LEU A 171 -18.61 -17.39 32.51
C LEU A 171 -18.90 -16.97 33.96
N PHE A 172 -18.03 -17.32 34.91
CA PHE A 172 -18.23 -17.11 36.35
C PHE A 172 -17.07 -16.36 37.03
N GLY A 173 -16.01 -15.99 36.31
CA GLY A 173 -14.79 -15.41 36.87
C GLY A 173 -13.84 -16.46 37.46
N SER A 174 -14.38 -17.44 38.20
CA SER A 174 -13.64 -18.60 38.71
C SER A 174 -14.45 -19.89 38.53
N GLU A 175 -13.77 -21.02 38.36
CA GLU A 175 -14.42 -22.34 38.31
C GLU A 175 -15.13 -22.70 39.64
N SER A 176 -14.66 -22.16 40.76
CA SER A 176 -15.31 -22.35 42.08
C SER A 176 -16.73 -21.82 42.14
N ASP A 177 -17.05 -20.85 41.28
CA ASP A 177 -18.28 -20.06 41.35
C ASP A 177 -19.39 -20.65 40.46
N CYS A 178 -19.10 -21.76 39.77
CA CYS A 178 -20.06 -22.48 38.93
C CYS A 178 -21.11 -23.24 39.78
N PRO A 179 -22.42 -23.00 39.58
CA PRO A 179 -23.49 -23.75 40.24
C PRO A 179 -23.40 -25.26 39.94
N LYS A 180 -23.63 -26.09 40.96
CA LYS A 180 -23.47 -27.56 40.84
C LYS A 180 -24.39 -28.16 39.77
N GLU A 181 -25.58 -27.58 39.62
CA GLU A 181 -26.61 -28.01 38.67
C GLU A 181 -26.20 -27.80 37.20
N LEU A 182 -25.33 -26.81 36.93
CA LEU A 182 -24.87 -26.48 35.58
C LEU A 182 -23.54 -27.14 35.22
N LYS A 183 -22.80 -27.63 36.22
CA LYS A 183 -21.40 -28.07 36.08
C LYS A 183 -21.23 -29.23 35.11
N GLU A 184 -22.14 -30.20 35.13
CA GLU A 184 -22.07 -31.37 34.26
C GLU A 184 -22.26 -30.99 32.78
N VAL A 185 -23.33 -30.25 32.46
CA VAL A 185 -23.62 -29.83 31.08
C VAL A 185 -22.57 -28.85 30.56
N THR A 186 -22.13 -27.89 31.38
CA THR A 186 -21.07 -26.94 30.99
C THR A 186 -19.73 -27.63 30.76
N ASN A 187 -19.34 -28.62 31.58
CA ASN A 187 -18.16 -29.44 31.31
C ASN A 187 -18.29 -30.19 29.98
N LYS A 188 -19.49 -30.72 29.70
CA LYS A 188 -19.73 -31.38 28.42
C LYS A 188 -19.57 -30.44 27.23
N ILE A 189 -20.06 -29.21 27.33
CA ILE A 189 -19.86 -28.17 26.30
C ILE A 189 -18.36 -27.88 26.11
N VAL A 190 -17.58 -27.81 27.19
CA VAL A 190 -16.13 -27.58 27.09
C VAL A 190 -15.43 -28.73 26.37
N GLU A 191 -15.78 -29.99 26.67
CA GLU A 191 -15.28 -31.15 25.92
C GLU A 191 -15.63 -31.07 24.44
N LEU A 192 -16.89 -30.71 24.15
CA LEU A 192 -17.38 -30.54 22.78
C LEU A 192 -16.71 -29.35 22.07
N CYS A 193 -16.10 -28.39 22.77
CA CYS A 193 -15.29 -27.34 22.18
C CYS A 193 -13.86 -27.80 21.78
N GLY A 194 -13.50 -29.06 22.09
CA GLY A 194 -12.33 -29.77 21.57
C GLY A 194 -10.99 -29.03 21.70
N GLY A 195 -10.82 -28.24 22.76
CA GLY A 195 -9.57 -27.52 23.01
C GLY A 195 -9.35 -26.27 22.16
N LEU A 196 -10.35 -25.82 21.38
CA LEU A 196 -10.22 -24.66 20.50
C LEU A 196 -10.52 -23.35 21.26
N PRO A 197 -9.54 -22.43 21.42
CA PRO A 197 -9.73 -21.24 22.23
C PRO A 197 -10.86 -20.35 21.73
N LEU A 198 -10.92 -20.05 20.43
CA LEU A 198 -11.94 -19.14 19.90
C LEU A 198 -13.37 -19.72 19.98
N ALA A 199 -13.53 -21.04 19.77
CA ALA A 199 -14.81 -21.72 19.95
C ALA A 199 -15.25 -21.69 21.42
N THR A 200 -14.34 -22.02 22.34
CA THR A 200 -14.56 -21.98 23.80
C THR A 200 -14.96 -20.58 24.25
N ILE A 201 -14.22 -19.55 23.82
CA ILE A 201 -14.48 -18.15 24.11
C ILE A 201 -15.84 -17.72 23.55
N SER A 202 -16.16 -18.09 22.30
CA SER A 202 -17.43 -17.75 21.64
C SER A 202 -18.63 -18.29 22.43
N ILE A 203 -18.64 -19.58 22.77
CA ILE A 203 -19.75 -20.20 23.50
C ILE A 203 -19.83 -19.69 24.95
N ALA A 204 -18.69 -19.54 25.63
CA ALA A 204 -18.67 -18.95 26.98
C ALA A 204 -19.21 -17.51 26.98
N SER A 205 -18.85 -16.71 25.99
CA SER A 205 -19.29 -15.32 25.85
C SER A 205 -20.78 -15.22 25.49
N LEU A 206 -21.28 -16.15 24.67
CA LEU A 206 -22.73 -16.30 24.41
C LEU A 206 -23.50 -16.54 25.72
N LEU A 207 -23.02 -17.46 26.57
CA LEU A 207 -23.67 -17.78 27.84
C LEU A 207 -23.56 -16.64 28.85
N SER A 208 -22.38 -16.00 28.96
CA SER A 208 -22.13 -14.86 29.84
C SER A 208 -22.98 -13.63 29.49
N SER A 209 -23.36 -13.49 28.22
CA SER A 209 -24.25 -12.42 27.76
C SER A 209 -25.73 -12.62 28.13
N GLN A 210 -26.12 -13.77 28.66
CA GLN A 210 -27.49 -14.04 29.08
C GLN A 210 -27.73 -13.48 30.48
N PRO A 211 -28.85 -12.77 30.75
CA PRO A 211 -29.20 -12.31 32.09
C PRO A 211 -29.30 -13.47 33.10
N VAL A 212 -29.78 -14.62 32.62
CA VAL A 212 -29.87 -15.89 33.36
C VAL A 212 -29.55 -17.02 32.39
N ILE A 213 -28.65 -17.92 32.77
CA ILE A 213 -28.32 -19.11 31.98
C ILE A 213 -29.46 -20.13 32.12
N LYS A 214 -30.25 -20.32 31.07
CA LYS A 214 -31.34 -21.29 31.03
C LYS A 214 -30.81 -22.67 30.67
N MET A 215 -31.33 -23.71 31.33
CA MET A 215 -30.94 -25.10 31.05
C MET A 215 -31.27 -25.50 29.60
N ASP A 216 -32.43 -25.09 29.08
CA ASP A 216 -32.84 -25.37 27.69
C ASP A 216 -31.80 -24.88 26.65
N LEU A 217 -31.18 -23.73 26.92
CA LEU A 217 -30.15 -23.17 26.04
C LEU A 217 -28.86 -24.01 26.10
N LEU A 218 -28.46 -24.46 27.30
CA LEU A 218 -27.30 -25.33 27.46
C LEU A 218 -27.51 -26.68 26.75
N THR A 219 -28.69 -27.28 26.90
CA THR A 219 -29.05 -28.52 26.19
C THR A 219 -29.04 -28.33 24.68
N TYR A 220 -29.65 -27.25 24.18
CA TYR A 220 -29.62 -26.91 22.75
C TYR A 220 -28.20 -26.77 22.20
N LEU A 221 -27.29 -26.11 22.94
CA LEU A 221 -25.90 -25.97 22.54
C LEU A 221 -25.16 -27.30 22.55
N CYS A 222 -25.36 -28.13 23.59
CA CYS A 222 -24.82 -29.49 23.65
C CYS A 222 -25.26 -30.34 22.46
N ASP A 223 -26.55 -30.36 22.14
CA ASP A 223 -27.10 -31.18 21.05
C ASP A 223 -26.59 -30.69 19.68
N SER A 224 -26.58 -29.37 19.49
CA SER A 224 -26.09 -28.76 18.25
C SER A 224 -24.60 -29.06 18.03
N LEU A 225 -23.76 -28.89 19.05
CA LEU A 225 -22.32 -29.18 18.98
C LEU A 225 -22.03 -30.69 18.84
N SER A 226 -22.82 -31.54 19.50
CA SER A 226 -22.66 -33.01 19.43
C SER A 226 -23.03 -33.58 18.06
N SER A 227 -23.95 -32.93 17.35
CA SER A 227 -24.35 -33.33 15.99
C SER A 227 -23.28 -33.06 14.92
N CYS A 228 -22.23 -32.33 15.27
CA CYS A 228 -21.19 -31.89 14.36
C CYS A 228 -19.96 -32.82 14.41
N LEU A 229 -19.66 -33.52 13.31
CA LEU A 229 -18.37 -34.21 13.14
C LEU A 229 -17.31 -33.19 12.69
N TRP A 230 -16.35 -32.90 13.56
CA TRP A 230 -15.32 -31.89 13.29
C TRP A 230 -14.27 -32.44 12.33
N ILE A 231 -14.40 -32.11 11.05
CA ILE A 231 -13.42 -32.51 10.03
C ILE A 231 -12.13 -31.68 10.19
N SER A 232 -12.22 -30.43 10.67
CA SER A 232 -11.07 -29.56 10.93
C SER A 232 -11.33 -28.57 12.10
N PRO A 233 -10.27 -28.04 12.74
CA PRO A 233 -10.37 -27.01 13.78
C PRO A 233 -11.09 -25.71 13.35
N SER A 234 -10.91 -25.30 12.09
CA SER A 234 -11.54 -24.11 11.52
C SER A 234 -13.05 -24.29 11.39
N GLU A 235 -13.51 -25.46 10.92
CA GLU A 235 -14.94 -25.75 10.77
C GLU A 235 -15.65 -25.86 12.12
N GLY A 236 -15.02 -26.52 13.11
CA GLY A 236 -15.55 -26.57 14.48
C GLY A 236 -15.69 -25.17 15.09
N THR A 237 -14.71 -24.30 14.87
CA THR A 237 -14.80 -22.89 15.32
C THR A 237 -15.90 -22.12 14.59
N ARG A 238 -16.04 -22.30 13.28
CA ARG A 238 -17.06 -21.64 12.45
C ARG A 238 -18.48 -22.01 12.91
N GLN A 239 -18.69 -23.28 13.27
CA GLN A 239 -19.97 -23.74 13.81
C GLN A 239 -20.29 -23.15 15.18
N ALA A 240 -19.31 -23.12 16.10
CA ALA A 240 -19.47 -22.47 17.40
C ALA A 240 -19.79 -20.97 17.25
N LEU A 241 -19.13 -20.28 16.32
CA LEU A 241 -19.43 -18.88 15.99
C LEU A 241 -20.82 -18.71 15.36
N ASN A 242 -21.26 -19.64 14.50
CA ASN A 242 -22.59 -19.63 13.90
C ASN A 242 -23.71 -19.81 14.95
N LEU A 243 -23.50 -20.65 15.96
CA LEU A 243 -24.42 -20.76 17.11
C LEU A 243 -24.51 -19.45 17.88
N SER A 244 -23.37 -18.83 18.17
CA SER A 244 -23.34 -17.50 18.80
C SER A 244 -24.03 -16.44 17.95
N TYR A 245 -23.86 -16.48 16.62
CA TYR A 245 -24.51 -15.54 15.69
C TYR A 245 -26.02 -15.72 15.69
N ASN A 246 -26.51 -16.96 15.60
CA ASN A 246 -27.94 -17.26 15.55
C ASN A 246 -28.66 -16.71 16.79
N ASN A 247 -27.99 -16.72 17.93
CA ASN A 247 -28.51 -16.23 19.21
C ASN A 247 -28.33 -14.72 19.44
N LEU A 248 -27.77 -13.97 18.48
CA LEU A 248 -27.70 -12.51 18.57
C LEU A 248 -29.09 -11.86 18.36
N PRO A 249 -29.41 -10.80 19.13
CA PRO A 249 -30.50 -9.91 18.80
C PRO A 249 -30.37 -9.32 17.38
N HIS A 250 -31.52 -9.09 16.73
CA HIS A 250 -31.57 -8.61 15.35
C HIS A 250 -30.80 -7.29 15.12
N TYR A 251 -30.84 -6.37 16.08
CA TYR A 251 -30.12 -5.09 15.99
C TYR A 251 -28.59 -5.28 15.98
N LEU A 252 -28.05 -6.25 16.73
CA LEU A 252 -26.63 -6.58 16.71
C LEU A 252 -26.22 -7.31 15.44
N LYS A 253 -27.08 -8.20 14.91
CA LYS A 253 -26.83 -8.87 13.64
C LYS A 253 -26.59 -7.85 12.53
N ILE A 254 -27.47 -6.85 12.41
CA ILE A 254 -27.31 -5.77 11.42
C ILE A 254 -25.98 -5.03 11.59
N CYS A 255 -25.63 -4.66 12.83
CA CYS A 255 -24.38 -3.95 13.12
C CYS A 255 -23.14 -4.80 12.79
N LEU A 256 -23.20 -6.11 13.08
CA LEU A 256 -22.14 -7.08 12.78
C LEU A 256 -21.97 -7.30 11.28
N LEU A 257 -23.07 -7.50 10.53
CA LEU A 257 -23.05 -7.69 9.07
C LEU A 257 -22.48 -6.47 8.33
N CYS A 258 -22.64 -5.27 8.89
CA CYS A 258 -22.05 -4.05 8.33
C CYS A 258 -20.52 -4.09 8.28
N LEU A 259 -19.86 -4.88 9.13
CA LEU A 259 -18.39 -4.98 9.16
C LEU A 259 -17.81 -5.61 7.89
N ASN A 260 -18.58 -6.40 7.14
CA ASN A 260 -18.15 -6.94 5.85
C ASN A 260 -17.98 -5.85 4.76
N MET A 261 -18.35 -4.60 5.05
CA MET A 261 -18.02 -3.46 4.19
C MET A 261 -16.52 -3.10 4.24
N TYR A 262 -15.78 -3.57 5.24
CA TYR A 262 -14.35 -3.33 5.42
C TYR A 262 -13.53 -4.55 4.98
N PRO A 263 -12.31 -4.35 4.44
CA PRO A 263 -11.43 -5.46 4.09
C PRO A 263 -10.96 -6.21 5.34
N GLU A 264 -10.60 -7.48 5.15
CA GLU A 264 -10.05 -8.33 6.21
C GLU A 264 -8.81 -7.68 6.85
N GLY A 265 -8.71 -7.75 8.17
CA GLY A 265 -7.61 -7.13 8.94
C GLY A 265 -7.64 -5.60 9.03
N HIS A 266 -8.64 -4.92 8.45
CA HIS A 266 -8.75 -3.46 8.53
C HIS A 266 -8.98 -2.96 9.96
N THR A 267 -8.30 -1.87 10.33
CA THR A 267 -8.54 -1.18 11.59
C THR A 267 -9.77 -0.29 11.47
N ILE A 268 -10.81 -0.60 12.23
CA ILE A 268 -12.08 0.13 12.21
C ILE A 268 -12.15 1.01 13.46
N TRP A 269 -12.37 2.31 13.28
CA TRP A 269 -12.50 3.26 14.38
C TRP A 269 -13.92 3.25 14.95
N LYS A 270 -14.04 3.18 16.28
CA LYS A 270 -15.33 3.10 17.00
C LYS A 270 -16.23 4.29 16.66
N ASP A 271 -15.69 5.50 16.73
CA ASP A 271 -16.44 6.74 16.51
C ASP A 271 -17.00 6.81 15.06
N ASP A 272 -16.22 6.39 14.07
CA ASP A 272 -16.66 6.34 12.66
C ASP A 272 -17.76 5.29 12.46
N LEU A 273 -17.58 4.08 13.00
CA LEU A 273 -18.51 2.98 12.82
C LEU A 273 -19.86 3.27 13.48
N VAL A 274 -19.86 3.85 14.69
CA VAL A 274 -21.05 4.29 15.41
C VAL A 274 -21.83 5.32 14.59
N LYS A 275 -21.14 6.34 14.06
CA LYS A 275 -21.77 7.38 13.22
C LYS A 275 -22.35 6.79 11.92
N GLN A 276 -21.68 5.81 11.31
CA GLN A 276 -22.21 5.11 10.14
C GLN A 276 -23.47 4.30 10.46
N TRP A 277 -23.54 3.59 11.60
CA TRP A 277 -24.73 2.85 12.00
C TRP A 277 -25.94 3.77 12.26
N VAL A 278 -25.70 4.95 12.85
CA VAL A 278 -26.72 5.98 13.02
C VAL A 278 -27.18 6.53 11.67
N ALA A 279 -26.25 6.90 10.78
CA ALA A 279 -26.55 7.43 9.44
C ALA A 279 -27.30 6.43 8.53
N GLU A 280 -27.01 5.13 8.67
CA GLU A 280 -27.76 4.06 8.01
C GLU A 280 -29.20 3.91 8.56
N GLY A 281 -29.41 4.30 9.81
CA GLY A 281 -30.67 4.12 10.53
C GLY A 281 -30.82 2.74 11.16
N PHE A 282 -29.72 2.11 11.61
CA PHE A 282 -29.76 0.81 12.31
C PHE A 282 -30.20 0.94 13.77
N ILE A 283 -30.10 2.15 14.31
CA ILE A 283 -30.30 2.41 15.73
C ILE A 283 -31.72 2.92 15.94
N HIS A 284 -32.46 2.24 16.79
CA HIS A 284 -33.80 2.63 17.20
C HIS A 284 -33.78 3.07 18.66
N THR A 285 -34.17 4.32 18.91
CA THR A 285 -34.20 4.91 20.26
C THR A 285 -35.62 5.28 20.67
N THR A 286 -35.89 5.25 21.98
CA THR A 286 -37.07 5.93 22.55
C THR A 286 -36.86 7.44 22.56
N GLU A 287 -37.93 8.23 22.60
CA GLU A 287 -37.84 9.70 22.56
C GLU A 287 -36.89 10.23 23.65
N GLY A 288 -35.91 11.05 23.25
CA GLY A 288 -34.95 11.70 24.16
C GLY A 288 -33.64 10.96 24.42
N GLN A 289 -33.45 9.72 23.93
CA GLN A 289 -32.18 9.00 24.05
C GLN A 289 -31.17 9.41 22.97
N ASP A 290 -29.88 9.46 23.34
CA ASP A 290 -28.77 9.77 22.42
C ASP A 290 -28.42 8.53 21.56
N MET A 291 -28.72 8.60 20.26
CA MET A 291 -28.52 7.48 19.32
C MET A 291 -27.06 7.02 19.26
N GLU A 292 -26.10 7.96 19.33
CA GLU A 292 -24.67 7.64 19.29
C GLU A 292 -24.26 6.84 20.54
N LYS A 293 -24.83 7.16 21.71
CA LYS A 293 -24.59 6.40 22.95
C LYS A 293 -25.18 5.00 22.88
N VAL A 294 -26.38 4.83 22.30
CA VAL A 294 -26.99 3.51 22.10
C VAL A 294 -26.16 2.68 21.11
N ALA A 295 -25.73 3.27 19.99
CA ALA A 295 -24.84 2.62 19.04
C ALA A 295 -23.50 2.23 19.66
N ALA A 296 -22.90 3.10 20.48
CA ALA A 296 -21.68 2.77 21.23
C ALA A 296 -21.90 1.59 22.18
N SER A 297 -23.07 1.47 22.82
CA SER A 297 -23.39 0.31 23.65
C SER A 297 -23.51 -0.99 22.85
N TYR A 298 -24.02 -0.94 21.61
CA TYR A 298 -24.08 -2.11 20.72
C TYR A 298 -22.68 -2.55 20.30
N PHE A 299 -21.79 -1.60 20.02
CA PHE A 299 -20.38 -1.88 19.76
C PHE A 299 -19.71 -2.58 20.95
N ASP A 300 -19.92 -2.05 22.16
CA ASP A 300 -19.36 -2.64 23.39
C ASP A 300 -19.95 -4.03 23.66
N GLU A 301 -21.23 -4.28 23.32
CA GLU A 301 -21.85 -5.60 23.41
C GLU A 301 -21.23 -6.60 22.42
N LEU A 302 -20.92 -6.19 21.18
CA LEU A 302 -20.22 -7.04 20.20
C LEU A 302 -18.80 -7.41 20.64
N ILE A 303 -18.11 -6.50 21.35
CA ILE A 303 -16.82 -6.78 22.00
C ILE A 303 -16.99 -7.77 23.15
N ASN A 304 -17.98 -7.57 24.02
CA ASN A 304 -18.25 -8.46 25.15
C ASN A 304 -18.60 -9.87 24.68
N ARG A 305 -19.31 -9.99 23.56
CA ARG A 305 -19.64 -11.26 22.88
C ARG A 305 -18.49 -11.82 22.03
N ARG A 306 -17.35 -11.12 21.96
CA ARG A 306 -16.10 -11.53 21.30
C ARG A 306 -16.18 -11.73 19.79
N PHE A 307 -17.15 -11.10 19.13
CA PHE A 307 -17.21 -11.05 17.67
C PHE A 307 -16.19 -10.08 17.08
N ILE A 308 -15.86 -9.01 17.82
CA ILE A 308 -14.92 -7.98 17.41
C ILE A 308 -13.80 -7.88 18.46
N GLN A 309 -12.56 -7.71 18.00
CA GLN A 309 -11.38 -7.61 18.84
C GLN A 309 -10.97 -6.15 19.01
N THR A 310 -10.62 -5.76 20.24
CA THR A 310 -10.11 -4.43 20.55
C THR A 310 -8.67 -4.30 20.09
N LEU A 311 -8.34 -3.26 19.32
CA LEU A 311 -6.98 -3.01 18.85
C LEU A 311 -6.31 -1.89 19.66
N CYS A 312 -6.92 -0.70 19.68
CA CYS A 312 -6.44 0.43 20.48
C CYS A 312 -7.50 0.86 21.49
N SER A 313 -7.05 1.29 22.66
CA SER A 313 -7.89 1.94 23.67
C SER A 313 -7.34 3.32 24.02
N LYS A 314 -8.24 4.27 24.30
CA LYS A 314 -7.93 5.55 24.92
C LYS A 314 -7.28 5.28 26.28
N TYR A 315 -6.67 6.34 26.78
CA TYR A 315 -5.94 6.32 28.03
C TYR A 315 -6.78 5.92 29.27
N ASN A 316 -8.09 6.11 29.21
CA ASN A 316 -9.08 5.73 30.22
C ASN A 316 -9.65 4.30 30.03
N ASN A 317 -9.02 3.47 29.19
CA ASN A 317 -9.47 2.12 28.77
C ASN A 317 -10.73 2.09 27.89
N GLU A 318 -11.21 3.23 27.40
CA GLU A 318 -12.27 3.27 26.39
C GLU A 318 -11.74 2.78 25.04
N VAL A 319 -12.45 1.88 24.36
CA VAL A 319 -11.98 1.30 23.09
C VAL A 319 -12.06 2.35 21.97
N LEU A 320 -10.95 2.57 21.26
CA LEU A 320 -10.83 3.50 20.13
C LEU A 320 -11.08 2.83 18.79
N SER A 321 -10.52 1.64 18.63
CA SER A 321 -10.52 0.93 17.37
C SER A 321 -10.59 -0.56 17.60
N CYS A 322 -11.05 -1.25 16.57
CA CYS A 322 -11.24 -2.68 16.59
C CYS A 322 -10.86 -3.32 15.25
N THR A 323 -10.70 -4.63 15.27
CA THR A 323 -10.54 -5.46 14.08
C THR A 323 -11.43 -6.70 14.21
N VAL A 324 -11.75 -7.32 13.07
CA VAL A 324 -12.55 -8.55 13.03
C VAL A 324 -11.60 -9.71 12.77
N HIS A 325 -11.70 -10.76 13.58
CA HIS A 325 -10.93 -11.98 13.36
C HIS A 325 -11.38 -12.64 12.05
N ASP A 326 -10.44 -13.24 11.34
CA ASP A 326 -10.51 -13.75 9.97
C ASP A 326 -11.70 -14.71 9.79
N VAL A 327 -11.76 -15.75 10.64
CA VAL A 327 -12.86 -16.72 10.65
C VAL A 327 -14.22 -16.10 11.01
N VAL A 328 -14.23 -15.00 11.77
CA VAL A 328 -15.47 -14.24 12.03
C VAL A 328 -15.84 -13.42 10.81
N HIS A 329 -14.88 -12.79 10.12
CA HIS A 329 -15.10 -12.06 8.88
C HIS A 329 -15.66 -12.99 7.78
N ASP A 330 -15.09 -14.19 7.62
CA ASP A 330 -15.57 -15.24 6.72
C ASP A 330 -17.04 -15.62 7.04
N LEU A 331 -17.37 -15.84 8.33
CA LEU A 331 -18.76 -16.10 8.75
C LEU A 331 -19.69 -14.93 8.41
N ILE A 332 -19.26 -13.68 8.64
CA ILE A 332 -20.05 -12.49 8.33
C ILE A 332 -20.29 -12.40 6.81
N ALA A 333 -19.27 -12.69 5.99
CA ALA A 333 -19.38 -12.69 4.54
C ALA A 333 -20.35 -13.76 4.03
N ASP A 334 -20.33 -14.96 4.61
CA ASP A 334 -21.29 -16.04 4.33
C ASP A 334 -22.72 -15.56 4.64
N LYS A 335 -22.95 -15.00 5.84
CA LYS A 335 -24.27 -14.48 6.26
C LYS A 335 -24.74 -13.30 5.44
N CYS A 336 -23.84 -12.39 5.05
CA CYS A 336 -24.17 -11.30 4.14
C CYS A 336 -24.66 -11.81 2.78
N SER A 337 -24.05 -12.90 2.29
CA SER A 337 -24.41 -13.52 1.02
C SER A 337 -25.75 -14.27 1.10
N GLU A 338 -25.98 -15.03 2.19
CA GLU A 338 -27.26 -15.70 2.48
C GLU A 338 -28.43 -14.70 2.55
N GLU A 339 -28.23 -13.57 3.23
CA GLU A 339 -29.27 -12.57 3.50
C GLU A 339 -29.33 -11.45 2.44
N ASN A 340 -28.44 -11.45 1.44
CA ASN A 340 -28.24 -10.35 0.48
C ASN A 340 -28.12 -8.97 1.18
N PHE A 341 -27.35 -8.93 2.27
CA PHE A 341 -27.23 -7.75 3.14
C PHE A 341 -26.33 -6.66 2.55
N ASN A 342 -25.17 -7.06 2.01
CA ASN A 342 -24.23 -6.20 1.31
C ASN A 342 -23.53 -6.98 0.19
N MET A 343 -22.86 -6.25 -0.69
CA MET A 343 -22.07 -6.82 -1.78
C MET A 343 -20.66 -6.25 -1.73
N VAL A 344 -19.66 -7.14 -1.78
CA VAL A 344 -18.25 -6.78 -1.88
C VAL A 344 -17.74 -7.19 -3.27
N ILE A 345 -17.17 -6.24 -4.00
CA ILE A 345 -16.55 -6.46 -5.32
C ILE A 345 -15.05 -6.25 -5.18
N ASP A 346 -14.25 -7.21 -5.64
CA ASP A 346 -12.79 -7.13 -5.67
C ASP A 346 -12.23 -7.27 -7.10
N SER A 347 -10.93 -7.03 -7.26
CA SER A 347 -10.21 -7.11 -8.54
C SER A 347 -10.11 -8.52 -9.14
N SER A 348 -10.43 -9.57 -8.37
CA SER A 348 -10.39 -10.98 -8.79
C SER A 348 -11.72 -11.49 -9.35
N ARG A 349 -12.85 -10.91 -8.92
CA ARG A 349 -14.19 -11.32 -9.34
C ARG A 349 -14.65 -10.56 -10.59
N ARG A 350 -14.06 -10.89 -11.75
CA ARG A 350 -14.31 -10.18 -13.03
C ARG A 350 -15.68 -10.43 -13.68
N ASN A 351 -16.43 -11.45 -13.26
CA ASN A 351 -17.68 -11.88 -13.92
C ASN A 351 -18.81 -12.20 -12.92
N VAL A 352 -19.28 -11.21 -12.16
CA VAL A 352 -20.53 -11.38 -11.39
C VAL A 352 -21.71 -10.88 -12.22
N ALA A 353 -22.56 -11.80 -12.69
CA ALA A 353 -23.83 -11.46 -13.31
C ALA A 353 -24.79 -10.92 -12.23
N LEU A 354 -25.08 -9.62 -12.25
CA LEU A 354 -25.88 -8.97 -11.21
C LEU A 354 -27.35 -8.88 -11.62
N SER A 355 -28.20 -9.71 -11.00
CA SER A 355 -29.66 -9.66 -11.14
C SER A 355 -30.39 -9.14 -9.89
N GLN A 356 -29.68 -8.85 -8.78
CA GLN A 356 -30.27 -8.56 -7.46
C GLN A 356 -30.21 -7.08 -7.02
N LYS A 357 -31.11 -6.71 -6.10
CA LYS A 357 -31.15 -5.38 -5.46
C LYS A 357 -30.04 -5.27 -4.42
N VAL A 358 -29.05 -4.41 -4.65
CA VAL A 358 -27.94 -4.15 -3.72
C VAL A 358 -28.19 -2.84 -2.97
N ARG A 359 -28.23 -2.90 -1.63
CA ARG A 359 -28.40 -1.70 -0.77
C ARG A 359 -27.08 -1.16 -0.22
N ARG A 360 -26.04 -2.00 -0.10
CA ARG A 360 -24.73 -1.64 0.44
C ARG A 360 -23.65 -2.27 -0.42
N LEU A 361 -22.70 -1.46 -0.86
CA LEU A 361 -21.67 -1.85 -1.81
C LEU A 361 -20.29 -1.47 -1.27
N SER A 362 -19.38 -2.45 -1.22
CA SER A 362 -17.96 -2.20 -0.96
C SER A 362 -17.14 -2.56 -2.21
N LEU A 363 -16.28 -1.64 -2.63
CA LEU A 363 -15.39 -1.81 -3.78
C LEU A 363 -13.94 -1.89 -3.28
N LEU A 364 -13.31 -3.05 -3.44
CA LEU A 364 -11.95 -3.36 -2.97
C LEU A 364 -11.02 -3.55 -4.19
N PHE A 365 -10.54 -2.44 -4.76
CA PHE A 365 -9.78 -2.49 -6.01
C PHE A 365 -8.26 -2.51 -5.81
N GLY A 366 -7.76 -2.15 -4.62
CA GLY A 366 -6.31 -2.07 -4.36
C GLY A 366 -5.61 -1.19 -5.40
N ASP A 367 -4.45 -1.63 -5.88
CA ASP A 367 -3.64 -0.93 -6.90
C ASP A 367 -4.03 -1.26 -8.36
N ALA A 368 -5.14 -1.98 -8.58
CA ALA A 368 -5.52 -2.39 -9.92
C ALA A 368 -6.10 -1.21 -10.72
N LYS A 369 -5.27 -0.61 -11.58
CA LYS A 369 -5.73 0.34 -12.61
C LYS A 369 -6.69 -0.41 -13.56
N TYR A 370 -7.83 0.19 -13.90
CA TYR A 370 -8.80 -0.30 -14.89
C TYR A 370 -9.81 -1.38 -14.45
N VAL A 371 -9.98 -1.67 -13.15
CA VAL A 371 -11.10 -2.51 -12.71
C VAL A 371 -12.40 -1.72 -12.84
N LYS A 372 -13.22 -2.06 -13.86
CA LYS A 372 -14.52 -1.44 -14.05
C LYS A 372 -15.59 -2.16 -13.24
N THR A 373 -16.44 -1.40 -12.56
CA THR A 373 -17.65 -1.97 -11.96
C THR A 373 -18.54 -2.60 -13.04
N PRO A 374 -19.19 -3.75 -12.75
CA PRO A 374 -20.03 -4.42 -13.74
C PRO A 374 -21.13 -3.50 -14.30
N ALA A 375 -21.23 -3.41 -15.64
CA ALA A 375 -22.15 -2.49 -16.32
C ALA A 375 -23.65 -2.75 -16.03
N ASN A 376 -24.01 -3.96 -15.57
CA ASN A 376 -25.38 -4.39 -15.37
C ASN A 376 -25.96 -4.09 -13.97
N MET A 377 -25.21 -3.42 -13.10
CA MET A 377 -25.63 -3.15 -11.71
C MET A 377 -26.65 -2.00 -11.64
N ARG A 378 -27.77 -2.18 -10.94
CA ARG A 378 -28.71 -1.09 -10.62
C ARG A 378 -28.17 -0.20 -9.49
N ARG A 379 -27.36 0.80 -9.85
CA ARG A 379 -26.66 1.71 -8.91
C ARG A 379 -27.59 2.64 -8.11
N SER A 380 -28.80 2.92 -8.61
CA SER A 380 -29.74 3.86 -7.98
C SER A 380 -30.35 3.41 -6.64
N GLN A 381 -30.19 2.15 -6.23
CA GLN A 381 -30.77 1.60 -4.99
C GLN A 381 -29.78 1.53 -3.82
N VAL A 382 -28.50 1.81 -4.07
CA VAL A 382 -27.44 1.76 -3.07
C VAL A 382 -27.61 2.92 -2.10
N ARG A 383 -27.56 2.60 -0.80
CA ARG A 383 -27.65 3.52 0.33
C ARG A 383 -26.31 3.72 1.03
N SER A 384 -25.40 2.75 0.92
CA SER A 384 -24.06 2.86 1.48
C SER A 384 -23.02 2.37 0.49
N LEU A 385 -21.99 3.19 0.30
CA LEU A 385 -20.89 2.92 -0.60
C LEU A 385 -19.57 3.14 0.12
N THR A 386 -18.75 2.10 0.15
CA THR A 386 -17.37 2.18 0.63
C THR A 386 -16.42 1.82 -0.50
N ILE A 387 -15.36 2.61 -0.69
CA ILE A 387 -14.38 2.39 -1.75
C ILE A 387 -12.99 2.38 -1.13
N PHE A 388 -12.22 1.34 -1.44
CA PHE A 388 -10.82 1.18 -1.08
C PHE A 388 -9.99 0.95 -2.34
N GLY A 389 -9.06 1.85 -2.62
CA GLY A 389 -8.09 1.73 -3.71
C GLY A 389 -8.01 2.98 -4.58
N LEU A 390 -7.53 2.80 -5.81
CA LEU A 390 -7.24 3.89 -6.72
C LEU A 390 -8.47 4.69 -7.16
N PHE A 391 -8.36 6.03 -7.16
CA PHE A 391 -9.40 6.92 -7.65
C PHE A 391 -9.82 6.62 -9.11
N GLU A 392 -8.89 6.21 -9.97
CA GLU A 392 -9.15 5.90 -11.38
C GLU A 392 -10.11 4.71 -11.57
N SER A 393 -10.23 3.85 -10.55
CA SER A 393 -11.15 2.70 -10.54
C SER A 393 -12.52 3.03 -9.94
N MET A 394 -12.71 4.25 -9.43
CA MET A 394 -13.94 4.69 -8.80
C MET A 394 -15.06 4.95 -9.83
N PRO A 395 -16.28 4.39 -9.64
CA PRO A 395 -17.42 4.76 -10.47
C PRO A 395 -17.88 6.19 -10.16
N SER A 396 -18.61 6.80 -11.10
CA SER A 396 -19.21 8.11 -10.86
C SER A 396 -20.19 8.06 -9.68
N ILE A 397 -19.88 8.79 -8.61
CA ILE A 397 -20.72 8.84 -7.40
C ILE A 397 -22.10 9.45 -7.64
N SER A 398 -22.22 10.32 -8.65
CA SER A 398 -23.49 10.99 -8.98
C SER A 398 -24.56 10.00 -9.46
N GLU A 399 -24.19 8.76 -9.78
CA GLU A 399 -25.12 7.69 -10.17
C GLU A 399 -25.88 7.08 -8.96
N PHE A 400 -25.39 7.27 -7.73
CA PHE A 400 -25.95 6.66 -6.53
C PHE A 400 -26.88 7.63 -5.76
N LYS A 401 -28.03 7.95 -6.36
CA LYS A 401 -28.94 9.01 -5.87
C LYS A 401 -29.58 8.79 -4.48
N LEU A 402 -29.48 7.58 -3.90
CA LEU A 402 -30.06 7.25 -2.59
C LEU A 402 -29.00 7.05 -1.48
N LEU A 403 -27.74 7.46 -1.71
CA LEU A 403 -26.68 7.33 -0.72
C LEU A 403 -26.99 8.11 0.56
N ARG A 404 -26.78 7.43 1.69
CA ARG A 404 -26.78 7.95 3.06
C ARG A 404 -25.39 7.92 3.67
N VAL A 405 -24.60 6.88 3.35
CA VAL A 405 -23.23 6.72 3.83
C VAL A 405 -22.28 6.62 2.63
N LEU A 406 -21.30 7.51 2.57
CA LEU A 406 -20.22 7.48 1.60
C LEU A 406 -18.88 7.53 2.34
N ASN A 407 -18.07 6.47 2.18
CA ASN A 407 -16.74 6.37 2.77
C ASN A 407 -15.72 6.08 1.67
N LEU A 408 -14.87 7.06 1.39
CA LEU A 408 -13.87 7.03 0.34
C LEU A 408 -12.49 6.92 1.00
N GLN A 409 -11.82 5.79 0.80
CA GLN A 409 -10.41 5.58 1.14
C GLN A 409 -9.65 5.42 -0.16
N LEU A 410 -9.24 6.56 -0.72
CA LEU A 410 -8.67 6.64 -2.04
C LEU A 410 -7.16 6.80 -1.95
N SER A 411 -6.46 6.17 -2.89
CA SER A 411 -5.07 6.50 -3.19
C SER A 411 -4.98 6.97 -4.65
N GLY A 412 -3.91 7.66 -5.02
CA GLY A 412 -3.61 7.89 -6.43
C GLY A 412 -2.12 7.97 -6.71
N TYR A 413 -1.76 7.87 -7.98
CA TYR A 413 -0.37 8.01 -8.40
C TYR A 413 -0.01 9.50 -8.47
N GLY A 414 1.13 9.85 -7.89
CA GLY A 414 1.57 11.22 -7.62
C GLY A 414 1.83 12.09 -8.83
N ASP A 415 0.76 12.54 -9.46
CA ASP A 415 0.72 13.78 -10.21
C ASP A 415 -0.02 14.81 -9.36
N ARG A 416 0.37 16.09 -9.42
CA ARG A 416 -0.30 17.19 -8.70
C ARG A 416 -1.70 17.53 -9.25
N ASN A 417 -2.50 16.52 -9.61
CA ASN A 417 -3.85 16.68 -10.10
C ASN A 417 -4.85 16.46 -8.96
N THR A 418 -5.69 17.46 -8.72
CA THR A 418 -6.70 17.40 -7.67
C THR A 418 -7.81 16.40 -8.04
N ILE A 419 -8.23 15.55 -7.11
CA ILE A 419 -9.35 14.64 -7.31
C ILE A 419 -10.66 15.44 -7.33
N ASN A 420 -11.37 15.42 -8.45
CA ASN A 420 -12.63 16.12 -8.58
C ASN A 420 -13.80 15.31 -8.00
N LEU A 421 -14.35 15.78 -6.88
CA LEU A 421 -15.54 15.22 -6.22
C LEU A 421 -16.74 16.18 -6.22
N THR A 422 -16.85 17.09 -7.20
CA THR A 422 -17.97 18.05 -7.29
C THR A 422 -19.34 17.36 -7.39
N GLY A 423 -19.38 16.13 -7.92
CA GLY A 423 -20.59 15.30 -8.01
C GLY A 423 -21.22 14.92 -6.67
N ILE A 424 -20.54 15.14 -5.53
CA ILE A 424 -21.12 14.92 -4.19
C ILE A 424 -22.36 15.79 -3.97
N SER A 425 -22.40 17.00 -4.55
CA SER A 425 -23.51 17.94 -4.39
C SER A 425 -24.87 17.39 -4.84
N ASP A 426 -24.88 16.35 -5.68
CA ASP A 426 -26.10 15.66 -6.14
C ASP A 426 -26.70 14.67 -5.11
N LEU A 427 -26.00 14.39 -4.01
CA LEU A 427 -26.34 13.34 -3.05
C LEU A 427 -27.21 13.87 -1.89
N PHE A 428 -28.43 14.30 -2.19
CA PHE A 428 -29.33 14.96 -1.24
C PHE A 428 -29.76 14.11 -0.02
N GLN A 429 -29.62 12.77 -0.05
CA GLN A 429 -29.91 11.89 1.10
C GLN A 429 -28.69 11.60 1.97
N LEU A 430 -27.51 12.14 1.62
CA LEU A 430 -26.26 11.84 2.28
C LEU A 430 -26.28 12.36 3.72
N ARG A 431 -25.92 11.48 4.66
CA ARG A 431 -25.86 11.74 6.11
C ARG A 431 -24.45 11.63 6.66
N TYR A 432 -23.65 10.73 6.12
CA TYR A 432 -22.26 10.53 6.49
C TYR A 432 -21.36 10.59 5.26
N LEU A 433 -20.37 11.47 5.29
CA LEU A 433 -19.32 11.59 4.29
C LEU A 433 -17.95 11.53 4.96
N LYS A 434 -17.17 10.49 4.63
CA LYS A 434 -15.75 10.41 4.96
C LYS A 434 -14.92 10.33 3.69
N ILE A 435 -13.89 11.16 3.64
CA ILE A 435 -12.91 11.15 2.56
C ILE A 435 -11.51 11.13 3.17
N ALA A 436 -10.76 10.08 2.84
CA ALA A 436 -9.36 9.91 3.20
C ALA A 436 -8.58 9.61 1.92
N CYS A 437 -7.58 10.43 1.64
CA CYS A 437 -6.80 10.42 0.41
C CYS A 437 -5.45 11.10 0.62
N ASP A 438 -4.45 10.57 -0.09
CA ASP A 438 -3.09 11.10 -0.21
C ASP A 438 -2.99 12.26 -1.24
N ILE A 439 -4.00 12.45 -2.08
CA ILE A 439 -4.06 13.51 -3.10
C ILE A 439 -5.03 14.62 -2.69
N CYS A 440 -4.71 15.86 -3.07
CA CYS A 440 -5.57 17.02 -2.87
C CYS A 440 -6.95 16.85 -3.55
N ILE A 441 -8.02 17.24 -2.88
CA ILE A 441 -9.41 17.03 -3.29
C ILE A 441 -10.07 18.35 -3.65
N GLN A 442 -10.77 18.37 -4.78
CA GLN A 442 -11.65 19.45 -5.17
C GLN A 442 -13.09 19.12 -4.77
N LEU A 443 -13.59 19.85 -3.77
CA LEU A 443 -14.99 19.81 -3.32
C LEU A 443 -15.89 20.67 -4.22
N PRO A 444 -17.22 20.43 -4.23
CA PRO A 444 -18.16 21.31 -4.93
C PRO A 444 -18.17 22.71 -4.34
N ASN A 445 -18.33 23.74 -5.18
CA ASN A 445 -18.39 25.14 -4.74
C ASN A 445 -19.56 25.45 -3.78
N HIS A 446 -20.59 24.61 -3.78
CA HIS A 446 -21.78 24.71 -2.94
C HIS A 446 -22.12 23.35 -2.31
N MET A 447 -22.32 23.32 -1.00
CA MET A 447 -22.73 22.14 -0.24
C MET A 447 -24.17 22.21 0.29
N LEU A 448 -24.86 23.35 0.15
CA LEU A 448 -26.24 23.55 0.62
C LEU A 448 -27.26 22.49 0.16
N GLY A 449 -27.00 21.78 -0.94
CA GLY A 449 -27.82 20.66 -1.41
C GLY A 449 -27.83 19.44 -0.48
N LEU A 450 -26.84 19.31 0.42
CA LEU A 450 -26.65 18.20 1.34
C LEU A 450 -27.42 18.41 2.67
N GLN A 451 -28.71 18.69 2.59
CA GLN A 451 -29.53 19.08 3.75
C GLN A 451 -29.58 18.04 4.87
N CYS A 452 -29.38 16.76 4.54
CA CYS A 452 -29.35 15.65 5.49
C CYS A 452 -27.96 15.35 6.07
N LEU A 453 -26.90 16.07 5.69
CA LEU A 453 -25.55 15.72 6.11
C LEU A 453 -25.36 15.97 7.62
N GLU A 454 -25.08 14.89 8.35
CA GLU A 454 -24.88 14.87 9.81
C GLU A 454 -23.39 14.82 10.17
N THR A 455 -22.59 14.08 9.40
CA THR A 455 -21.14 13.89 9.62
C THR A 455 -20.34 14.21 8.36
N LEU A 456 -19.34 15.09 8.48
CA LEU A 456 -18.32 15.34 7.47
C LEU A 456 -16.92 15.13 8.04
N VAL A 457 -16.18 14.18 7.47
CA VAL A 457 -14.79 13.89 7.82
C VAL A 457 -13.92 14.02 6.57
N LEU A 458 -12.98 14.95 6.60
CA LEU A 458 -12.02 15.21 5.53
C LEU A 458 -10.60 15.01 6.06
N ASP A 459 -10.11 13.78 5.89
CA ASP A 459 -8.75 13.36 6.23
C ASP A 459 -7.85 13.46 4.98
N SER A 460 -7.89 14.59 4.29
CA SER A 460 -7.17 14.83 3.02
C SER A 460 -6.93 16.32 2.80
N GLU A 461 -5.93 16.67 1.98
CA GLU A 461 -5.78 18.06 1.54
C GLU A 461 -6.98 18.45 0.65
N VAL A 462 -7.54 19.65 0.84
CA VAL A 462 -8.62 20.18 0.00
C VAL A 462 -8.21 21.51 -0.61
N THR A 463 -8.64 21.76 -1.85
CA THR A 463 -8.33 23.02 -2.55
C THR A 463 -9.01 24.20 -1.88
N ALA A 464 -10.28 24.05 -1.51
CA ALA A 464 -11.06 25.01 -0.74
C ALA A 464 -12.22 24.29 -0.02
N VAL A 465 -12.53 24.75 1.19
CA VAL A 465 -13.75 24.34 1.90
C VAL A 465 -14.89 25.28 1.50
N PRO A 466 -16.03 24.76 1.01
CA PRO A 466 -17.16 25.59 0.58
C PRO A 466 -17.71 26.43 1.74
N TRP A 467 -17.88 27.74 1.51
CA TRP A 467 -18.28 28.68 2.56
C TRP A 467 -19.70 28.45 3.08
N ASP A 468 -20.56 27.82 2.28
CA ASP A 468 -21.96 27.57 2.57
C ASP A 468 -22.20 26.33 3.45
N ILE A 469 -21.13 25.59 3.80
CA ILE A 469 -21.17 24.47 4.76
C ILE A 469 -21.78 24.88 6.12
N ILE A 470 -21.59 26.15 6.50
CA ILE A 470 -22.11 26.71 7.75
C ILE A 470 -23.65 26.76 7.82
N HIS A 471 -24.31 26.66 6.67
CA HIS A 471 -25.75 26.71 6.53
C HIS A 471 -26.36 25.31 6.47
N LEU A 472 -25.56 24.24 6.61
CA LEU A 472 -26.07 22.88 6.70
C LEU A 472 -26.85 22.69 8.02
N PRO A 473 -28.17 22.44 7.95
CA PRO A 473 -29.02 22.46 9.14
C PRO A 473 -28.78 21.26 10.06
N SER A 474 -28.34 20.14 9.49
CA SER A 474 -28.23 18.85 10.19
C SER A 474 -26.81 18.50 10.63
N LEU A 475 -25.81 19.34 10.37
CA LEU A 475 -24.41 19.02 10.61
C LEU A 475 -24.10 18.97 12.11
N LEU A 476 -23.70 17.79 12.60
CA LEU A 476 -23.38 17.52 14.00
C LEU A 476 -21.88 17.28 14.21
N HIS A 477 -21.19 16.69 13.24
CA HIS A 477 -19.78 16.31 13.38
C HIS A 477 -18.96 16.83 12.21
N LEU A 478 -17.88 17.56 12.51
CA LEU A 478 -16.99 18.13 11.52
C LEU A 478 -15.53 17.80 11.87
N SER A 479 -14.83 17.13 10.95
CA SER A 479 -13.39 16.87 11.01
C SER A 479 -12.69 17.40 9.78
N LEU A 480 -11.69 18.29 9.95
CA LEU A 480 -10.97 18.94 8.86
C LEU A 480 -9.44 18.93 9.08
N LEU A 481 -8.70 18.72 7.99
CA LEU A 481 -7.26 18.96 7.94
C LEU A 481 -6.95 20.43 7.58
N VAL A 482 -6.31 21.16 8.48
CA VAL A 482 -5.95 22.58 8.42
C VAL A 482 -4.56 22.78 7.82
N MET A 483 -4.48 23.23 6.58
CA MET A 483 -3.25 23.65 5.87
C MET A 483 -3.15 25.17 5.70
N THR A 484 -2.07 25.68 5.10
CA THR A 484 -1.87 27.11 4.75
C THR A 484 -3.09 27.74 4.07
N ASN A 485 -3.68 27.06 3.08
CA ASN A 485 -4.84 27.58 2.34
C ASN A 485 -6.11 27.59 3.20
N LEU A 486 -6.19 26.66 4.17
CA LEU A 486 -7.27 26.62 5.14
C LEU A 486 -7.08 27.69 6.23
N LEU A 487 -5.89 28.24 6.43
CA LEU A 487 -5.67 29.39 7.31
C LEU A 487 -6.14 30.70 6.71
N ASP A 488 -6.23 30.83 5.39
CA ASP A 488 -6.95 31.94 4.76
C ASP A 488 -8.47 31.77 4.95
N TRP A 489 -8.97 30.53 4.89
CA TRP A 489 -10.35 30.20 5.27
C TRP A 489 -10.62 30.45 6.76
N ILE A 490 -9.70 30.07 7.67
CA ILE A 490 -9.78 30.31 9.12
C ILE A 490 -9.58 31.80 9.44
N GLY A 491 -8.65 32.49 8.78
CA GLY A 491 -8.43 33.92 8.91
C GLY A 491 -9.61 34.75 8.42
N SER A 492 -10.42 34.19 7.52
CA SER A 492 -11.71 34.75 7.08
C SER A 492 -12.89 34.43 8.04
N MET A 493 -12.67 33.71 9.15
CA MET A 493 -13.75 33.20 9.99
C MET A 493 -14.46 34.24 10.86
N ARG A 494 -15.63 34.65 10.38
CA ARG A 494 -16.83 34.97 11.18
C ARG A 494 -17.87 33.83 11.16
N LEU A 495 -17.48 32.63 10.72
CA LEU A 495 -18.41 31.66 10.12
C LEU A 495 -18.58 30.35 10.91
N ILE A 496 -17.54 29.79 11.57
CA ILE A 496 -17.73 28.57 12.41
C ILE A 496 -18.68 28.84 13.58
N GLY A 497 -18.63 30.04 14.18
CA GLY A 497 -19.57 30.45 15.23
C GLY A 497 -21.05 30.47 14.81
N LYS A 498 -21.38 30.23 13.54
CA LYS A 498 -22.75 30.08 13.03
C LYS A 498 -23.24 28.62 12.99
N LEU A 499 -22.35 27.63 13.17
CA LEU A 499 -22.68 26.19 13.21
C LEU A 499 -23.27 25.79 14.58
N ASN A 500 -24.49 26.24 14.86
CA ASN A 500 -25.09 26.15 16.21
C ASN A 500 -25.42 24.72 16.68
N ASN A 501 -25.49 23.76 15.76
CA ASN A 501 -25.89 22.37 16.06
C ASN A 501 -24.70 21.42 16.28
N LEU A 502 -23.47 21.91 16.13
CA LEU A 502 -22.27 21.08 16.16
C LEU A 502 -22.05 20.44 17.54
N ARG A 503 -21.79 19.13 17.54
CA ARG A 503 -21.46 18.31 18.71
C ARG A 503 -19.97 17.98 18.78
N ASP A 504 -19.34 17.70 17.63
CA ASP A 504 -17.91 17.40 17.54
C ASP A 504 -17.22 18.31 16.52
N LEU A 505 -16.12 18.95 16.95
CA LEU A 505 -15.21 19.69 16.09
C LEU A 505 -13.80 19.13 16.24
N HIS A 506 -13.30 18.50 15.19
CA HIS A 506 -11.94 17.98 15.09
C HIS A 506 -11.18 18.75 14.01
N LEU A 507 -10.06 19.34 14.39
CA LEU A 507 -9.19 20.08 13.49
C LEU A 507 -7.78 19.51 13.62
N THR A 508 -7.16 19.20 12.49
CA THR A 508 -5.83 18.61 12.42
C THR A 508 -4.88 19.59 11.74
N TYR A 509 -3.75 19.96 12.34
CA TYR A 509 -2.96 21.12 11.88
C TYR A 509 -1.64 20.80 11.17
N SER A 510 -1.50 21.35 9.96
CA SER A 510 -0.37 21.48 9.00
C SER A 510 0.51 22.73 9.14
N VAL A 511 1.80 22.67 9.48
CA VAL A 511 2.64 23.84 9.83
C VAL A 511 2.70 24.97 8.77
N PRO A 512 2.46 26.24 9.16
CA PRO A 512 2.77 27.45 8.39
C PRO A 512 3.37 28.58 9.27
N SER A 513 3.59 29.76 8.67
CA SER A 513 4.22 30.95 9.29
C SER A 513 3.55 31.42 10.61
N SER A 514 4.35 31.92 11.56
CA SER A 514 3.95 32.18 12.96
C SER A 514 2.85 33.22 13.17
N ASP A 515 2.81 34.28 12.36
CA ASP A 515 1.97 35.45 12.64
C ASP A 515 0.50 35.24 12.28
N HIS A 516 0.23 34.44 11.25
CA HIS A 516 -1.13 34.05 10.86
C HIS A 516 -1.73 33.05 11.85
N LEU A 517 -0.92 32.13 12.38
CA LEU A 517 -1.36 31.11 13.35
C LEU A 517 -1.94 31.78 14.61
N LYS A 518 -1.25 32.76 15.21
CA LYS A 518 -1.73 33.41 16.43
C LYS A 518 -3.11 34.05 16.26
N ARG A 519 -3.29 34.86 15.21
CA ARG A 519 -4.55 35.56 14.94
C ARG A 519 -5.70 34.59 14.68
N SER A 520 -5.44 33.55 13.89
CA SER A 520 -6.42 32.50 13.60
C SER A 520 -6.83 31.73 14.84
N MET A 521 -5.89 31.43 15.75
CA MET A 521 -6.19 30.72 16.99
C MET A 521 -6.94 31.59 18.02
N GLU A 522 -6.61 32.88 18.12
CA GLU A 522 -7.37 33.84 18.94
C GLU A 522 -8.79 34.03 18.39
N ALA A 523 -8.94 34.13 17.06
CA ALA A 523 -10.24 34.19 16.40
C ALA A 523 -11.07 32.92 16.65
N LEU A 524 -10.49 31.74 16.49
CA LEU A 524 -11.16 30.46 16.77
C LEU A 524 -11.66 30.41 18.22
N GLY A 525 -10.80 30.80 19.18
CA GLY A 525 -11.18 30.94 20.59
C GLY A 525 -12.44 31.78 20.77
N SER A 526 -12.48 32.98 20.18
CA SER A 526 -13.63 33.90 20.29
C SER A 526 -14.94 33.35 19.71
N GLN A 527 -14.87 32.46 18.72
CA GLN A 527 -16.06 31.90 18.05
C GLN A 527 -16.62 30.68 18.77
N LEU A 528 -15.83 30.01 19.63
CA LEU A 528 -16.30 28.86 20.42
C LEU A 528 -17.43 29.23 21.39
N SER A 529 -17.49 30.50 21.81
CA SER A 529 -18.48 31.01 22.78
C SER A 529 -19.95 30.98 22.28
N GLY A 530 -20.21 30.61 21.03
CA GLY A 530 -21.57 30.41 20.49
C GLY A 530 -22.09 28.96 20.49
N HIS A 531 -21.26 27.96 20.77
CA HIS A 531 -21.62 26.55 20.57
C HIS A 531 -22.14 25.88 21.85
N ALA A 532 -23.43 26.05 22.14
CA ALA A 532 -24.05 25.48 23.34
C ALA A 532 -24.11 23.94 23.36
N ASN A 533 -24.02 23.28 22.20
CA ASN A 533 -24.18 21.82 22.03
C ASN A 533 -22.85 21.06 21.86
N LEU A 534 -21.71 21.76 21.84
CA LEU A 534 -20.40 21.14 21.55
C LEU A 534 -19.96 20.26 22.72
N LYS A 535 -19.79 18.97 22.45
CA LYS A 535 -19.30 17.95 23.39
C LYS A 535 -17.81 17.68 23.21
N THR A 536 -17.31 17.74 21.98
CA THR A 536 -15.91 17.44 21.66
C THR A 536 -15.28 18.60 20.90
N LEU A 537 -14.16 19.08 21.41
CA LEU A 537 -13.27 20.00 20.71
C LEU A 537 -11.86 19.42 20.73
N ALA A 538 -11.35 19.06 19.55
CA ALA A 538 -10.02 18.53 19.38
C ALA A 538 -9.25 19.31 18.32
N LEU A 539 -8.13 19.91 18.70
CA LEU A 539 -7.13 20.49 17.82
C LEU A 539 -5.80 19.75 18.05
N VAL A 540 -5.41 18.95 17.06
CA VAL A 540 -4.27 18.04 17.14
C VAL A 540 -3.28 18.30 16.01
N ASN A 541 -2.00 18.02 16.23
CA ASN A 541 -1.01 18.04 15.15
C ASN A 541 -1.33 16.92 14.15
N GLY A 542 -1.33 17.23 12.86
CA GLY A 542 -1.41 16.20 11.81
C GLY A 542 -0.12 15.38 11.69
N PRO A 543 -0.17 14.23 11.01
CA PRO A 543 1.04 13.60 10.49
C PRO A 543 1.75 14.61 9.59
N CYS A 544 2.99 14.96 9.93
CA CYS A 544 3.76 15.93 9.17
C CYS A 544 4.18 15.28 7.86
N HIS A 545 3.44 15.53 6.76
CA HIS A 545 3.93 15.26 5.42
C HIS A 545 4.92 16.36 5.08
N LYS A 546 6.15 15.96 4.74
CA LYS A 546 7.32 16.76 4.38
C LYS A 546 8.28 16.99 5.56
N ASN A 547 9.55 16.71 5.26
CA ASN A 547 10.76 17.11 5.97
C ASN A 547 10.92 18.64 6.06
N ALA A 548 9.88 19.37 6.44
CA ALA A 548 10.01 20.74 6.92
C ALA A 548 10.29 20.67 8.42
N PHE A 549 11.44 20.09 8.79
CA PHE A 549 12.12 20.48 10.03
C PHE A 549 12.57 21.93 9.83
N VAL A 550 11.61 22.87 9.90
CA VAL A 550 11.96 24.26 10.13
C VAL A 550 12.45 24.29 11.57
N ARG A 551 13.78 24.24 11.70
CA ARG A 551 14.54 24.45 12.94
C ARG A 551 14.18 25.77 13.67
N ASP A 552 13.33 26.61 13.06
CA ASP A 552 12.90 27.94 13.50
C ASP A 552 11.36 28.13 13.58
N ALA A 553 10.56 27.10 13.85
CA ALA A 553 9.13 27.34 14.12
C ALA A 553 8.95 28.07 15.47
N LEU A 554 8.90 29.40 15.43
CA LEU A 554 8.57 30.26 16.57
C LEU A 554 7.31 29.75 17.29
N LYS A 555 7.46 29.30 18.54
CA LYS A 555 6.37 28.83 19.39
C LYS A 555 5.45 30.00 19.75
N VAL A 556 4.20 29.94 19.30
CA VAL A 556 3.17 30.95 19.59
C VAL A 556 2.52 30.66 20.93
N THR A 557 2.14 31.71 21.65
CA THR A 557 1.33 31.59 22.86
C THR A 557 0.07 32.43 22.75
N VAL A 558 -1.06 31.82 23.10
CA VAL A 558 -2.39 32.44 23.11
C VAL A 558 -2.96 32.49 24.53
N SER A 559 -3.84 33.46 24.79
CA SER A 559 -4.53 33.60 26.07
C SER A 559 -6.03 33.56 25.88
N TRP A 560 -6.69 32.63 26.58
CA TRP A 560 -8.11 32.30 26.44
C TRP A 560 -8.91 32.55 27.72
N GLU A 561 -8.40 33.40 28.62
CA GLU A 561 -9.03 33.68 29.93
C GLU A 561 -10.40 34.35 29.83
N GLY A 562 -10.66 35.11 28.76
CA GLY A 562 -11.92 35.82 28.55
C GLY A 562 -12.98 35.04 27.75
N LEU A 563 -12.74 33.77 27.43
CA LEU A 563 -13.67 32.96 26.64
C LEU A 563 -14.80 32.40 27.50
N VAL A 564 -16.02 32.40 26.97
CA VAL A 564 -17.11 31.59 27.50
C VAL A 564 -17.01 30.22 26.83
N PRO A 565 -16.77 29.13 27.58
CA PRO A 565 -16.65 27.81 26.98
C PRO A 565 -18.01 27.18 26.68
N PRO A 566 -18.06 26.21 25.75
CA PRO A 566 -19.23 25.35 25.57
C PRO A 566 -19.61 24.63 26.89
N PRO A 567 -20.83 24.80 27.42
CA PRO A 567 -21.20 24.34 28.76
C PRO A 567 -21.33 22.80 28.88
N VAL A 568 -21.44 22.10 27.76
CA VAL A 568 -21.61 20.63 27.71
C VAL A 568 -20.36 19.89 27.24
N LEU A 569 -19.21 20.56 27.23
CA LEU A 569 -17.95 19.99 26.75
C LEU A 569 -17.53 18.77 27.61
N GLU A 570 -17.41 17.62 26.95
CA GLU A 570 -16.96 16.36 27.55
C GLU A 570 -15.49 16.08 27.21
N VAL A 571 -14.99 16.56 26.08
CA VAL A 571 -13.61 16.33 25.61
C VAL A 571 -13.00 17.63 25.10
N PHE A 572 -11.87 18.02 25.68
CA PHE A 572 -11.06 19.14 25.22
C PHE A 572 -9.62 18.70 24.98
N GLU A 573 -9.24 18.62 23.70
CA GLU A 573 -7.88 18.29 23.27
C GLU A 573 -7.27 19.45 22.49
N TRP A 574 -6.20 20.03 23.02
CA TRP A 574 -5.43 21.12 22.45
C TRP A 574 -3.95 20.77 22.53
N SER A 575 -3.46 19.99 21.55
CA SER A 575 -2.10 19.44 21.59
C SER A 575 -1.16 20.01 20.54
N LEU A 576 -1.34 21.28 20.17
CA LEU A 576 -0.42 21.97 19.27
C LEU A 576 0.89 22.33 19.99
N HIS A 577 1.99 21.67 19.64
CA HIS A 577 3.31 22.00 20.19
C HIS A 577 3.81 23.39 19.73
N SER A 578 3.30 23.88 18.60
CA SER A 578 3.60 25.20 18.04
C SER A 578 2.70 26.33 18.57
N CYS A 579 1.58 26.02 19.22
CA CYS A 579 0.65 27.02 19.78
C CYS A 579 0.16 26.59 21.17
N VAL A 580 0.83 27.09 22.21
CA VAL A 580 0.51 26.76 23.61
C VAL A 580 -0.39 27.81 24.26
N LEU A 581 -1.20 27.38 25.23
CA LEU A 581 -1.92 28.29 26.10
C LEU A 581 -0.93 28.94 27.07
N SER A 582 -1.10 30.21 27.40
CA SER A 582 -0.27 30.88 28.42
C SER A 582 -0.30 30.17 29.78
N ARG A 583 -1.48 29.74 30.21
CA ARG A 583 -1.75 28.94 31.43
C ARG A 583 -3.07 28.19 31.25
N ILE A 584 -3.43 27.34 32.21
CA ILE A 584 -4.76 26.69 32.26
C ILE A 584 -5.84 27.77 32.52
N PRO A 585 -6.79 28.02 31.60
CA PRO A 585 -7.85 29.00 31.80
C PRO A 585 -8.80 28.63 32.94
N LYS A 586 -9.26 29.63 33.70
CA LYS A 586 -10.11 29.38 34.89
C LYS A 586 -11.44 28.72 34.59
N TRP A 587 -12.04 29.05 33.44
CA TRP A 587 -13.32 28.49 33.01
C TRP A 587 -13.29 26.96 32.82
N ILE A 588 -12.11 26.34 32.66
CA ILE A 588 -12.00 24.88 32.60
C ILE A 588 -12.52 24.24 33.89
N GLY A 589 -12.30 24.88 35.04
CA GLY A 589 -12.80 24.41 36.33
C GLY A 589 -14.32 24.45 36.46
N GLU A 590 -15.02 25.17 35.58
CA GLU A 590 -16.48 25.28 35.56
C GLU A 590 -17.13 24.17 34.70
N LEU A 591 -16.35 23.40 33.94
CA LEU A 591 -16.84 22.36 33.03
C LEU A 591 -17.10 21.04 33.75
N GLY A 592 -18.22 20.96 34.48
CA GLY A 592 -18.58 19.77 35.26
C GLY A 592 -18.72 18.45 34.48
N LYS A 593 -18.89 18.50 33.15
CA LYS A 593 -18.98 17.29 32.28
C LYS A 593 -17.66 16.88 31.63
N LEU A 594 -16.57 17.63 31.84
CA LEU A 594 -15.30 17.39 31.18
C LEU A 594 -14.67 16.06 31.63
N ARG A 595 -14.55 15.12 30.71
CA ARG A 595 -14.00 13.76 30.92
C ARG A 595 -12.55 13.62 30.52
N ILE A 596 -12.14 14.32 29.46
CA ILE A 596 -10.80 14.26 28.88
C ILE A 596 -10.29 15.68 28.71
N LEU A 597 -9.15 15.99 29.32
CA LEU A 597 -8.43 17.24 29.14
C LEU A 597 -7.00 16.96 28.68
N LYS A 598 -6.67 17.42 27.47
CA LYS A 598 -5.31 17.36 26.92
C LYS A 598 -4.91 18.73 26.45
N ILE A 599 -3.91 19.36 27.08
CA ILE A 599 -3.53 20.73 26.75
C ILE A 599 -2.01 20.92 26.77
N ALA A 600 -1.53 21.80 25.91
CA ALA A 600 -0.19 22.35 25.96
C ALA A 600 -0.23 23.75 26.58
N VAL A 601 0.51 23.94 27.68
CA VAL A 601 0.61 25.22 28.39
C VAL A 601 2.05 25.69 28.45
N ARG A 602 2.26 27.01 28.47
CA ARG A 602 3.56 27.62 28.70
C ARG A 602 4.01 27.35 30.12
N ASP A 603 3.24 27.86 31.08
CA ASP A 603 3.52 27.77 32.52
C ASP A 603 2.37 27.05 33.26
N LEU A 604 2.69 26.32 34.34
CA LEU A 604 1.72 25.63 35.19
C LEU A 604 1.79 26.15 36.64
N PRO A 605 1.19 27.32 36.93
CA PRO A 605 1.08 27.83 38.29
C PRO A 605 0.08 27.02 39.13
N ARG A 606 0.17 27.12 40.46
CA ARG A 606 -0.64 26.33 41.41
C ARG A 606 -2.15 26.53 41.22
N ASP A 607 -2.58 27.75 40.91
CA ASP A 607 -3.98 28.08 40.62
C ASP A 607 -4.54 27.31 39.39
N GLY A 608 -3.70 26.97 38.42
CA GLY A 608 -4.08 26.13 37.28
C GLY A 608 -4.38 24.68 37.67
N ILE A 609 -3.60 24.12 38.60
CA ILE A 609 -3.86 22.77 39.16
C ILE A 609 -5.13 22.80 40.00
N ASP A 610 -5.31 23.87 40.80
CA ASP A 610 -6.50 24.08 41.62
C ASP A 610 -7.78 24.18 40.80
N ALA A 611 -7.71 24.69 39.57
CA ALA A 611 -8.86 24.79 38.66
C ALA A 611 -9.35 23.40 38.18
N VAL A 612 -8.45 22.45 37.93
CA VAL A 612 -8.81 21.14 37.34
C VAL A 612 -9.00 20.03 38.38
N ARG A 613 -8.42 20.16 39.58
CA ARG A 613 -8.44 19.11 40.61
C ARG A 613 -9.84 18.75 41.12
N GLY A 614 -10.79 19.69 41.05
CA GLY A 614 -12.17 19.54 41.54
C GLY A 614 -13.16 19.00 40.50
N LEU A 615 -12.74 18.73 39.26
CA LEU A 615 -13.65 18.33 38.19
C LEU A 615 -14.20 16.91 38.42
N PRO A 616 -15.54 16.74 38.54
CA PRO A 616 -16.14 15.48 39.00
C PRO A 616 -16.16 14.37 37.93
N ALA A 617 -15.96 14.72 36.66
CA ALA A 617 -15.99 13.79 35.54
C ALA A 617 -14.60 13.51 34.91
N LEU A 618 -13.53 14.17 35.38
CA LEU A 618 -12.21 14.17 34.72
C LEU A 618 -11.47 12.84 34.88
N THR A 619 -11.64 11.93 33.91
CA THR A 619 -11.03 10.60 33.91
C THR A 619 -9.62 10.56 33.30
N ALA A 620 -9.26 11.52 32.45
CA ALA A 620 -7.96 11.58 31.78
C ALA A 620 -7.43 13.01 31.68
N LEU A 621 -6.19 13.20 32.12
CA LEU A 621 -5.48 14.48 32.10
C LEU A 621 -4.12 14.32 31.42
N SER A 622 -3.85 15.14 30.40
CA SER A 622 -2.57 15.17 29.68
C SER A 622 -2.06 16.60 29.56
N LEU A 623 -0.89 16.86 30.13
CA LEU A 623 -0.28 18.19 30.16
C LEU A 623 1.08 18.17 29.45
N TYR A 624 1.28 19.13 28.55
CA TYR A 624 2.58 19.45 27.97
C TYR A 624 3.01 20.83 28.45
N LEU A 625 4.19 20.90 29.08
CA LEU A 625 4.77 22.13 29.60
C LEU A 625 5.90 22.59 28.68
N GLN A 626 5.82 23.83 28.20
CA GLN A 626 6.85 24.41 27.34
C GLN A 626 8.08 24.87 28.14
N THR A 627 7.87 25.52 29.30
CA THR A 627 8.95 26.07 30.12
C THR A 627 9.34 25.10 31.23
N ALA A 628 10.59 25.20 31.69
CA ALA A 628 11.05 24.50 32.87
C ALA A 628 10.33 25.07 34.10
N ALA A 629 9.65 24.22 34.86
CA ALA A 629 9.09 24.63 36.14
C ALA A 629 10.24 25.00 37.09
N VAL A 630 10.18 26.22 37.65
CA VAL A 630 11.18 26.74 38.60
C VAL A 630 11.04 26.05 39.97
N GLU A 631 9.84 25.55 40.29
CA GLU A 631 9.52 24.86 41.54
C GLU A 631 8.99 23.44 41.29
N ARG A 632 9.08 22.58 42.31
CA ARG A 632 8.53 21.21 42.27
C ARG A 632 7.00 21.25 42.15
N ILE A 633 6.46 20.56 41.15
CA ILE A 633 5.02 20.40 40.95
C ILE A 633 4.50 19.38 41.97
N VAL A 634 3.66 19.84 42.90
CA VAL A 634 3.10 19.02 43.98
C VAL A 634 1.61 18.79 43.74
N PHE A 635 1.22 17.52 43.66
CA PHE A 635 -0.19 17.10 43.70
C PHE A 635 -0.52 16.70 45.14
N ASP A 636 -1.32 17.55 45.81
CA ASP A 636 -1.71 17.37 47.22
C ASP A 636 -2.91 16.42 47.38
N LYS A 637 -3.35 16.20 48.63
CA LYS A 637 -4.44 15.27 49.00
C LYS A 637 -5.83 15.65 48.43
N VAL A 638 -6.01 16.84 47.85
CA VAL A 638 -7.34 17.39 47.54
C VAL A 638 -7.62 17.32 46.04
N GLY A 639 -8.28 16.26 45.55
CA GLY A 639 -8.84 16.22 44.19
C GLY A 639 -8.51 14.97 43.38
N PHE A 640 -8.81 15.00 42.07
CA PHE A 640 -8.50 13.95 41.08
C PHE A 640 -8.96 12.53 41.43
N SER A 641 -9.98 12.38 42.28
CA SER A 641 -10.45 11.08 42.74
C SER A 641 -10.99 10.19 41.63
N VAL A 642 -11.46 10.76 40.52
CA VAL A 642 -12.00 10.01 39.35
C VAL A 642 -10.95 9.81 38.24
N LEU A 643 -9.73 10.32 38.42
CA LEU A 643 -8.69 10.30 37.41
C LEU A 643 -8.09 8.90 37.28
N ASN A 644 -8.20 8.31 36.08
CA ASN A 644 -7.67 6.98 35.76
C ASN A 644 -6.37 7.06 34.96
N TYR A 645 -6.12 8.19 34.28
CA TYR A 645 -4.94 8.42 33.45
C TYR A 645 -4.34 9.81 33.66
N PHE A 646 -3.01 9.84 33.81
CA PHE A 646 -2.24 11.07 33.89
C PHE A 646 -1.01 11.01 32.99
N ASN A 647 -0.83 12.05 32.17
CA ASN A 647 0.35 12.23 31.32
C ASN A 647 0.96 13.62 31.55
N LEU A 648 2.25 13.66 31.84
CA LEU A 648 3.00 14.91 31.94
C LEU A 648 4.25 14.86 31.08
N ARG A 649 4.39 15.83 30.19
CA ARG A 649 5.64 16.14 29.48
C ARG A 649 6.17 17.48 29.98
N CYS A 650 7.36 17.50 30.56
CA CYS A 650 8.02 18.71 31.04
C CYS A 650 9.53 18.64 30.78
N SER A 651 10.23 19.77 30.64
CA SER A 651 11.67 19.75 30.39
C SER A 651 12.53 19.32 31.60
N VAL A 652 11.96 19.16 32.80
CA VAL A 652 12.70 18.79 34.03
C VAL A 652 11.89 17.83 34.91
N PRO A 653 12.51 16.80 35.53
CA PRO A 653 11.81 15.81 36.37
C PRO A 653 11.51 16.37 37.77
N CYS A 654 10.44 17.16 37.92
CA CYS A 654 10.15 17.91 39.16
C CYS A 654 8.76 17.59 39.75
N LEU A 655 8.42 16.31 39.96
CA LEU A 655 7.10 15.88 40.48
C LEU A 655 7.10 15.39 41.93
N LYS A 656 5.99 15.61 42.64
CA LYS A 656 5.64 14.97 43.93
C LYS A 656 4.16 14.62 43.96
N PHE A 657 3.83 13.37 44.31
CA PHE A 657 2.47 12.94 44.62
C PHE A 657 2.36 12.73 46.14
N GLU A 658 1.43 13.42 46.80
CA GLU A 658 1.15 13.19 48.21
C GLU A 658 0.17 12.02 48.43
N ALA A 659 0.07 11.52 49.66
CA ALA A 659 -0.85 10.44 50.01
C ALA A 659 -2.30 10.77 49.63
N ASN A 660 -2.91 9.90 48.81
CA ASN A 660 -4.26 10.03 48.25
C ASN A 660 -4.45 11.14 47.20
N ALA A 661 -3.37 11.65 46.58
CA ALA A 661 -3.50 12.66 45.54
C ALA A 661 -4.26 12.17 44.28
N MET A 662 -4.10 10.90 43.89
CA MET A 662 -4.78 10.29 42.74
C MET A 662 -5.09 8.81 43.00
N PRO A 663 -6.05 8.48 43.88
CA PRO A 663 -6.25 7.13 44.41
C PRO A 663 -6.67 6.09 43.38
N ASN A 664 -7.35 6.51 42.30
CA ASN A 664 -7.86 5.64 41.24
C ASN A 664 -6.99 5.63 39.98
N LEU A 665 -5.80 6.25 40.02
CA LEU A 665 -4.91 6.33 38.87
C LEU A 665 -4.42 4.93 38.46
N ARG A 666 -4.70 4.53 37.22
CA ARG A 666 -4.31 3.22 36.67
C ARG A 666 -3.10 3.30 35.74
N LYS A 667 -2.95 4.42 35.02
CA LYS A 667 -1.89 4.64 34.02
C LYS A 667 -1.20 5.98 34.24
N LEU A 668 0.12 5.95 34.36
CA LEU A 668 0.98 7.13 34.50
C LEU A 668 1.97 7.20 33.33
N LYS A 669 1.96 8.32 32.58
CA LYS A 669 2.93 8.58 31.51
C LYS A 669 3.76 9.84 31.80
N LEU A 670 5.07 9.72 31.67
CA LEU A 670 6.02 10.77 32.00
C LEU A 670 7.01 10.99 30.85
N GLY A 671 7.36 12.24 30.56
CA GLY A 671 8.36 12.59 29.56
C GLY A 671 9.20 13.79 30.01
N PHE A 672 10.53 13.62 30.13
CA PHE A 672 11.44 14.70 30.54
C PHE A 672 12.76 14.72 29.80
N ASN A 673 13.37 15.92 29.64
CA ASN A 673 14.77 16.07 29.24
C ASN A 673 15.66 16.14 30.50
N ALA A 674 16.77 15.42 30.49
CA ALA A 674 17.77 15.34 31.55
C ALA A 674 19.16 15.76 31.02
N PRO A 675 19.38 17.03 30.61
CA PRO A 675 20.70 17.48 30.19
C PRO A 675 21.64 17.54 31.40
N ARG A 676 22.82 16.88 31.28
CA ARG A 676 23.85 16.78 32.35
C ARG A 676 24.16 18.12 33.02
N ALA A 677 24.22 19.22 32.26
CA ALA A 677 24.61 20.54 32.75
C ALA A 677 23.59 21.23 33.69
N ARG A 678 22.32 20.79 33.74
CA ARG A 678 21.28 21.42 34.61
C ARG A 678 21.09 20.71 35.95
N MET A 679 21.60 19.48 36.10
CA MET A 679 21.49 18.74 37.36
C MET A 679 22.41 19.28 38.46
N ASP A 680 23.57 19.84 38.09
CA ASP A 680 24.54 20.36 39.05
C ASP A 680 24.11 21.67 39.75
N GLN A 681 23.15 22.40 39.18
CA GLN A 681 22.68 23.68 39.72
C GLN A 681 21.48 23.56 40.68
N HIS A 682 20.79 22.41 40.73
CA HIS A 682 19.51 22.25 41.45
C HIS A 682 19.50 21.22 42.58
N GLY A 683 20.68 20.79 43.06
CA GLY A 683 20.78 19.95 44.26
C GLY A 683 20.28 18.52 44.06
N ALA A 684 21.12 17.56 44.43
CA ALA A 684 20.82 16.14 44.36
C ALA A 684 19.48 15.76 45.05
N SER A 685 18.71 14.87 44.42
CA SER A 685 17.50 14.14 44.90
C SER A 685 16.12 14.55 44.35
N THR A 686 15.93 14.66 43.03
CA THR A 686 14.57 14.66 42.44
C THR A 686 14.06 13.24 42.17
N ALA A 687 13.81 12.47 43.23
CA ALA A 687 13.08 11.20 43.13
C ALA A 687 11.60 11.48 42.83
N ILE A 688 11.11 10.95 41.71
CA ILE A 688 9.68 10.89 41.41
C ILE A 688 9.07 9.90 42.42
N SER A 689 8.41 10.40 43.47
CA SER A 689 7.75 9.53 44.46
C SER A 689 6.38 9.14 43.94
N ILE A 690 6.21 7.85 43.67
CA ILE A 690 4.96 7.23 43.22
C ILE A 690 4.35 6.30 44.28
N ASP A 691 4.99 6.17 45.45
CA ASP A 691 4.68 5.23 46.54
C ASP A 691 3.26 5.36 47.09
N HIS A 692 2.58 6.43 46.72
CA HIS A 692 1.26 6.83 47.20
C HIS A 692 0.14 6.61 46.17
N LEU A 693 0.37 5.82 45.12
CA LEU A 693 -0.57 5.55 44.02
C LEU A 693 -1.06 4.08 44.00
N PRO A 694 -2.02 3.69 44.85
CA PRO A 694 -2.33 2.28 45.13
C PRO A 694 -2.96 1.51 43.96
N SER A 695 -3.63 2.20 43.02
CA SER A 695 -4.36 1.57 41.91
C SER A 695 -3.54 1.45 40.61
N LEU A 696 -2.26 1.82 40.65
CA LEU A 696 -1.40 1.94 39.48
C LEU A 696 -1.11 0.56 38.87
N LYS A 697 -1.40 0.42 37.57
CA LYS A 697 -1.23 -0.82 36.80
C LYS A 697 -0.13 -0.72 35.74
N GLU A 698 0.13 0.48 35.21
CA GLU A 698 1.10 0.70 34.13
C GLU A 698 1.78 2.06 34.27
N ILE A 699 3.09 2.07 34.08
CA ILE A 699 3.94 3.26 34.07
C ILE A 699 4.75 3.29 32.78
N CYS A 700 4.68 4.39 32.04
CA CYS A 700 5.58 4.65 30.91
C CYS A 700 6.38 5.92 31.14
N ALA A 701 7.71 5.86 30.97
CA ALA A 701 8.57 7.03 31.06
C ALA A 701 9.48 7.16 29.83
N LYS A 702 9.56 8.36 29.26
CA LYS A 702 10.56 8.71 28.23
C LYS A 702 11.54 9.73 28.80
N ILE A 703 12.83 9.41 28.79
CA ILE A 703 13.87 10.27 29.37
C ILE A 703 14.84 10.65 28.25
N GLY A 704 14.93 11.95 27.97
CA GLY A 704 15.80 12.54 26.96
C GLY A 704 17.18 12.88 27.54
N GLY A 705 18.27 12.44 26.92
CA GLY A 705 19.64 12.76 27.33
C GLY A 705 20.32 11.71 28.22
N ALA A 706 21.66 11.68 28.22
CA ALA A 706 22.46 10.62 28.84
C ALA A 706 22.61 10.77 30.38
N CYS A 707 21.64 10.28 31.14
CA CYS A 707 21.76 10.09 32.60
C CYS A 707 21.10 8.78 33.06
N ALA A 708 21.90 7.71 33.13
CA ALA A 708 21.50 6.38 33.63
C ALA A 708 21.01 6.40 35.10
N ASP A 709 21.44 7.38 35.89
CA ASP A 709 21.08 7.50 37.31
C ASP A 709 19.59 7.80 37.53
N THR A 710 18.94 8.50 36.59
CA THR A 710 17.51 8.83 36.68
C THR A 710 16.63 7.61 36.38
N GLU A 711 17.06 6.78 35.43
CA GLU A 711 16.42 5.49 35.13
C GLU A 711 16.55 4.54 36.32
N SER A 712 17.75 4.43 36.91
CA SER A 712 17.99 3.63 38.12
C SER A 712 17.12 4.06 39.30
N ALA A 713 17.01 5.38 39.55
CA ALA A 713 16.19 5.91 40.64
C ALA A 713 14.69 5.66 40.44
N LEU A 714 14.20 5.84 39.21
CA LEU A 714 12.81 5.55 38.86
C LEU A 714 12.52 4.05 38.94
N ALA A 715 13.41 3.21 38.42
CA ALA A 715 13.29 1.75 38.51
C ALA A 715 13.28 1.25 39.96
N THR A 716 14.13 1.81 40.83
CA THR A 716 14.20 1.46 42.26
C THR A 716 12.96 1.90 43.05
N ALA A 717 12.42 3.10 42.75
CA ALA A 717 11.17 3.56 43.36
C ALA A 717 9.97 2.69 42.93
N ILE A 718 9.98 2.20 41.69
CA ILE A 718 8.89 1.37 41.15
C ILE A 718 8.99 -0.10 41.61
N SER A 719 10.19 -0.69 41.69
CA SER A 719 10.38 -2.08 42.11
C SER A 719 9.88 -2.36 43.53
N ASN A 720 9.83 -1.33 44.37
CA ASN A 720 9.33 -1.39 45.73
C ASN A 720 7.85 -1.00 45.85
N HIS A 721 7.15 -0.73 44.73
CA HIS A 721 5.76 -0.29 44.75
C HIS A 721 4.80 -1.46 45.06
N PRO A 722 3.86 -1.30 46.02
CA PRO A 722 3.02 -2.40 46.51
C PRO A 722 2.06 -3.02 45.47
N SER A 723 1.77 -2.32 44.37
CA SER A 723 0.90 -2.83 43.29
C SER A 723 1.64 -3.52 42.13
N ASN A 724 2.97 -3.54 42.13
CA ASN A 724 3.82 -4.10 41.07
C ASN A 724 3.34 -3.78 39.62
N PRO A 725 3.30 -2.50 39.21
CA PRO A 725 2.77 -2.09 37.91
C PRO A 725 3.67 -2.54 36.74
N MET A 726 3.10 -2.71 35.54
CA MET A 726 3.88 -2.93 34.31
C MET A 726 4.73 -1.69 33.98
N ILE A 727 5.98 -1.91 33.57
CA ILE A 727 6.99 -0.85 33.41
C ILE A 727 7.44 -0.78 31.94
N ASN A 728 7.44 0.43 31.38
CA ASN A 728 8.05 0.72 30.08
C ASN A 728 8.85 2.03 30.17
N VAL A 729 10.17 1.93 30.36
CA VAL A 729 11.08 3.08 30.38
C VAL A 729 11.89 3.07 29.09
N GLN A 730 11.95 4.22 28.42
CA GLN A 730 12.70 4.40 27.19
C GLN A 730 13.65 5.58 27.34
N LEU A 731 14.96 5.32 27.23
CA LEU A 731 15.96 6.37 27.03
C LEU A 731 15.94 6.80 25.57
N VAL A 732 15.92 8.11 25.32
CA VAL A 732 15.97 8.70 23.98
C VAL A 732 16.98 9.85 23.96
N ASP A 733 17.50 10.22 22.79
CA ASP A 733 18.50 11.30 22.71
C ASP A 733 17.96 12.64 23.22
N TYR A 734 16.68 12.92 22.94
CA TYR A 734 15.96 14.11 23.39
C TYR A 734 14.44 13.87 23.30
N THR A 735 13.69 14.43 24.26
CA THR A 735 12.21 14.36 24.29
C THR A 735 11.54 15.67 23.83
N PHE A 736 12.31 16.74 23.64
CA PHE A 736 11.90 18.06 23.17
C PHE A 736 12.91 18.55 22.11
N ASP A 737 12.48 19.38 21.14
CA ASP A 737 13.36 19.99 20.13
C ASP A 737 14.59 20.63 20.79
N GLY A 738 15.79 20.27 20.31
CA GLY A 738 17.07 20.64 20.92
C GLY A 738 17.44 22.11 20.69
N ASP A 739 17.80 22.79 21.79
CA ASP A 739 18.37 24.14 21.76
C ASP A 739 19.83 24.12 21.28
N GLU A 740 20.11 25.05 20.35
CA GLU A 740 21.33 25.85 20.17
C GLU A 740 22.70 25.21 20.44
N LEU A 741 23.39 24.81 19.36
CA LEU A 741 24.84 24.85 19.29
C LEU A 741 25.28 25.58 18.01
N THR A 742 25.85 26.75 18.24
CA THR A 742 26.54 27.63 17.28
C THR A 742 27.63 26.87 16.51
N HIS A 743 27.55 26.82 15.18
CA HIS A 743 28.72 26.62 14.34
C HIS A 743 28.60 27.44 13.05
N GLU A 744 29.64 28.24 12.84
CA GLU A 744 29.83 29.25 11.80
C GLU A 744 30.02 28.64 10.40
N ASN A 745 29.43 29.31 9.41
CA ASN A 745 29.82 29.49 8.00
C ASN A 745 30.80 28.50 7.33
N LYS A 746 30.38 28.02 6.14
CA LYS A 746 31.20 28.10 4.92
C LYS A 746 30.32 27.99 3.67
N GLU A 747 30.20 29.11 2.97
CA GLU A 747 29.83 29.22 1.55
C GLU A 747 30.95 28.70 0.63
N GLN A 748 30.61 28.58 -0.67
CA GLN A 748 31.40 28.30 -1.89
C GLN A 748 31.05 26.93 -2.51
N ASP A 749 30.64 26.81 -3.78
CA ASP A 749 30.64 27.74 -4.91
C ASP A 749 29.54 27.38 -5.93
N GLU A 750 28.98 28.42 -6.54
CA GLU A 750 28.24 28.41 -7.80
C GLU A 750 29.22 28.23 -8.97
N VAL A 751 28.93 27.30 -9.90
CA VAL A 751 29.52 27.33 -11.26
C VAL A 751 28.44 27.02 -12.31
N LEU A 752 28.10 28.08 -13.04
CA LEU A 752 27.69 28.18 -14.45
C LEU A 752 26.89 27.04 -15.09
N VAL A 753 25.62 27.36 -15.36
CA VAL A 753 24.65 26.62 -16.17
C VAL A 753 25.10 26.55 -17.65
N GLU A 754 25.74 25.45 -18.03
CA GLU A 754 25.52 24.83 -19.34
C GLU A 754 24.41 23.76 -19.16
N GLY A 755 23.43 23.71 -20.06
CA GLY A 755 22.23 22.87 -19.89
C GLY A 755 22.53 21.42 -19.47
N GLN A 756 21.86 20.96 -18.41
CA GLN A 756 22.08 19.66 -17.76
C GLN A 756 22.06 18.47 -18.76
N ASP A 757 21.22 18.53 -19.79
CA ASP A 757 21.08 17.50 -20.84
C ASP A 757 22.37 17.25 -21.63
N GLY A 758 23.10 18.32 -21.98
CA GLY A 758 24.32 18.23 -22.76
C GLY A 758 25.50 17.66 -21.95
N TYR A 759 25.49 17.89 -20.64
CA TYR A 759 26.52 17.40 -19.73
C TYR A 759 26.38 15.89 -19.47
N LEU A 760 25.16 15.41 -19.18
CA LEU A 760 24.90 13.98 -18.96
C LEU A 760 25.32 13.12 -20.17
N LYS A 761 24.95 13.54 -21.39
CA LYS A 761 25.34 12.83 -22.63
C LYS A 761 26.86 12.75 -22.80
N LYS A 762 27.58 13.85 -22.56
CA LYS A 762 29.05 13.89 -22.63
C LYS A 762 29.67 12.95 -21.58
N LEU A 763 29.13 12.93 -20.36
CA LEU A 763 29.64 12.11 -19.27
C LEU A 763 29.43 10.60 -19.55
N LEU A 764 28.26 10.21 -20.09
CA LEU A 764 27.99 8.83 -20.52
C LEU A 764 28.98 8.35 -21.60
N ILE A 765 29.26 9.19 -22.60
CA ILE A 765 30.22 8.88 -23.67
C ILE A 765 31.64 8.77 -23.12
N SER A 766 32.03 9.65 -22.20
CA SER A 766 33.34 9.59 -21.54
C SER A 766 33.50 8.32 -20.69
N CYS A 767 32.46 7.95 -19.94
CA CYS A 767 32.44 6.71 -19.17
C CYS A 767 32.57 5.49 -20.08
N ALA A 768 31.85 5.43 -21.20
CA ALA A 768 31.98 4.34 -22.17
C ALA A 768 33.40 4.23 -22.77
N ARG A 769 34.08 5.36 -23.01
CA ARG A 769 35.49 5.38 -23.45
C ARG A 769 36.43 4.85 -22.36
N ALA A 770 36.21 5.22 -21.10
CA ALA A 770 36.99 4.71 -19.98
C ALA A 770 36.80 3.19 -19.81
N VAL A 771 35.57 2.69 -19.97
CA VAL A 771 35.26 1.26 -19.99
C VAL A 771 35.98 0.54 -21.12
N GLU A 772 35.98 1.10 -22.33
CA GLU A 772 36.70 0.53 -23.50
C GLU A 772 38.23 0.51 -23.28
N ALA A 773 38.77 1.58 -22.69
CA ALA A 773 40.19 1.71 -22.36
C ALA A 773 40.61 0.90 -21.11
N LYS A 774 39.65 0.30 -20.40
CA LYS A 774 39.84 -0.37 -19.09
C LYS A 774 40.46 0.56 -18.03
N ASP A 775 40.16 1.85 -18.09
CA ASP A 775 40.57 2.84 -17.10
C ASP A 775 39.61 2.83 -15.90
N MET A 776 39.89 1.93 -14.94
CA MET A 776 39.04 1.76 -13.76
C MET A 776 38.99 3.01 -12.87
N SER A 777 40.07 3.81 -12.82
CA SER A 777 40.12 5.03 -12.02
C SER A 777 39.12 6.07 -12.53
N ALA A 778 39.08 6.28 -13.85
CA ALA A 778 38.10 7.16 -14.46
C ALA A 778 36.67 6.63 -14.31
N VAL A 779 36.46 5.31 -14.40
CA VAL A 779 35.15 4.68 -14.20
C VAL A 779 34.64 4.86 -12.77
N ASP A 780 35.46 4.56 -11.76
CA ASP A 780 35.09 4.65 -10.34
C ASP A 780 34.77 6.09 -9.92
N MET A 781 35.37 7.08 -10.59
CA MET A 781 35.01 8.49 -10.44
C MET A 781 33.67 8.84 -11.12
N MET A 782 33.45 8.37 -12.35
CA MET A 782 32.31 8.81 -13.17
C MET A 782 30.99 8.09 -12.84
N VAL A 783 31.01 6.82 -12.46
CA VAL A 783 29.78 6.03 -12.23
C VAL A 783 28.93 6.57 -11.06
N PRO A 784 29.50 6.91 -9.88
CA PRO A 784 28.73 7.51 -8.79
C PRO A 784 28.11 8.86 -9.17
N GLU A 785 28.84 9.69 -9.94
CA GLU A 785 28.33 10.97 -10.44
C GLU A 785 27.20 10.78 -11.45
N LEU A 786 27.34 9.82 -12.37
CA LEU A 786 26.27 9.45 -13.29
C LEU A 786 25.02 8.95 -12.55
N ARG A 787 25.16 8.15 -11.48
CA ARG A 787 24.02 7.67 -10.68
C ARG A 787 23.24 8.78 -9.99
N LYS A 788 23.89 9.90 -9.63
CA LYS A 788 23.21 11.08 -9.08
C LYS A 788 22.43 11.87 -10.13
N MET A 789 22.79 11.74 -11.41
CA MET A 789 22.23 12.53 -12.51
C MET A 789 21.10 11.81 -13.26
N VAL A 790 21.00 10.48 -13.15
CA VAL A 790 20.03 9.65 -13.87
C VAL A 790 18.82 9.31 -13.00
N SER A 791 17.66 9.17 -13.64
CA SER A 791 16.41 8.81 -12.97
C SER A 791 15.45 8.16 -13.96
N VAL A 792 14.84 7.03 -13.58
CA VAL A 792 13.83 6.34 -14.39
C VAL A 792 12.52 7.13 -14.54
N SER A 793 12.30 8.16 -13.72
CA SER A 793 11.18 9.10 -13.83
C SER A 793 11.61 10.49 -14.32
N GLY A 794 12.87 10.65 -14.72
CA GLY A 794 13.43 11.92 -15.20
C GLY A 794 13.04 12.25 -16.63
N ASP A 795 13.75 13.21 -17.24
CA ASP A 795 13.63 13.49 -18.67
C ASP A 795 14.17 12.32 -19.55
N PRO A 796 13.92 12.31 -20.88
CA PRO A 796 14.38 11.25 -21.77
C PRO A 796 15.86 10.86 -21.62
N HIS A 797 16.74 11.83 -21.41
CA HIS A 797 18.18 11.59 -21.28
C HIS A 797 18.51 10.95 -19.92
N GLN A 798 17.86 11.41 -18.84
CA GLN A 798 18.03 10.84 -17.51
C GLN A 798 17.54 9.39 -17.43
N ARG A 799 16.41 9.08 -18.08
CA ARG A 799 15.82 7.72 -18.09
C ARG A 799 16.66 6.75 -18.90
N LEU A 800 17.05 7.15 -20.11
CA LEU A 800 17.97 6.37 -20.93
C LEU A 800 19.32 6.18 -20.21
N GLY A 801 19.82 7.24 -19.57
CA GLY A 801 21.03 7.21 -18.76
C GLY A 801 20.96 6.17 -17.65
N ALA A 802 19.82 6.03 -16.96
CA ALA A 802 19.66 5.05 -15.89
C ALA A 802 19.91 3.60 -16.39
N TYR A 803 19.36 3.24 -17.55
CA TYR A 803 19.56 1.92 -18.14
C TYR A 803 20.97 1.74 -18.72
N ILE A 804 21.53 2.78 -19.33
CA ILE A 804 22.88 2.75 -19.92
C ILE A 804 23.95 2.60 -18.84
N VAL A 805 23.83 3.31 -17.72
CA VAL A 805 24.79 3.22 -16.59
C VAL A 805 24.85 1.80 -16.07
N GLU A 806 23.69 1.18 -15.83
CA GLU A 806 23.64 -0.21 -15.37
C GLU A 806 24.15 -1.20 -16.44
N GLY A 807 23.93 -0.91 -17.74
CA GLY A 807 24.55 -1.66 -18.84
C GLY A 807 26.08 -1.55 -18.87
N LEU A 808 26.65 -0.38 -18.59
CA LEU A 808 28.10 -0.18 -18.51
C LEU A 808 28.71 -0.90 -17.29
N VAL A 809 28.03 -0.84 -16.14
CA VAL A 809 28.42 -1.57 -14.93
C VAL A 809 28.37 -3.09 -15.17
N ALA A 810 27.31 -3.58 -15.81
CA ALA A 810 27.15 -4.98 -16.20
C ALA A 810 28.28 -5.45 -17.13
N ARG A 811 28.69 -4.60 -18.07
CA ARG A 811 29.82 -4.86 -18.98
C ARG A 811 31.13 -5.06 -18.21
N LEU A 812 31.43 -4.17 -17.27
CA LEU A 812 32.67 -4.21 -16.47
C LEU A 812 32.73 -5.47 -15.59
N ALA A 813 31.61 -5.82 -14.97
CA ALA A 813 31.50 -7.02 -14.15
C ALA A 813 31.48 -8.32 -14.98
N SER A 814 31.53 -8.23 -16.32
CA SER A 814 31.32 -9.38 -17.23
C SER A 814 30.04 -10.16 -16.89
N SER A 815 29.06 -9.47 -16.32
CA SER A 815 27.79 -10.02 -15.85
C SER A 815 26.65 -9.69 -16.81
N GLY A 816 26.93 -9.11 -17.98
CA GLY A 816 25.94 -8.75 -19.00
C GLY A 816 24.98 -9.90 -19.34
N HIS A 817 25.49 -11.11 -19.57
CA HIS A 817 24.66 -12.30 -19.80
C HIS A 817 23.87 -12.73 -18.57
N SER A 818 24.47 -12.67 -17.38
CA SER A 818 23.80 -12.98 -16.12
C SER A 818 22.71 -11.97 -15.77
N ILE A 819 22.88 -10.69 -16.11
CA ILE A 819 21.89 -9.62 -15.91
C ILE A 819 20.81 -9.69 -17.00
N TYR A 820 21.18 -9.95 -18.26
CA TYR A 820 20.23 -10.24 -19.33
C TYR A 820 19.36 -11.46 -19.00
N LYS A 821 19.94 -12.52 -18.41
CA LYS A 821 19.23 -13.68 -17.86
C LYS A 821 18.51 -13.38 -16.54
N ALA A 822 19.01 -12.52 -15.66
CA ALA A 822 18.34 -12.18 -14.40
C ALA A 822 17.14 -11.25 -14.63
N LEU A 823 17.19 -10.39 -15.65
CA LEU A 823 16.03 -9.69 -16.21
C LEU A 823 15.03 -10.67 -16.84
N LYS A 824 15.45 -11.90 -17.16
CA LYS A 824 14.61 -13.06 -17.51
C LYS A 824 14.13 -13.86 -16.27
N CYS A 825 14.68 -13.63 -15.07
CA CYS A 825 14.32 -14.35 -13.84
C CYS A 825 13.43 -13.53 -12.87
N LYS A 826 13.47 -12.19 -12.90
CA LYS A 826 12.44 -11.30 -12.31
C LYS A 826 11.27 -11.13 -13.29
N GLU A 827 10.77 -12.25 -13.80
CA GLU A 827 9.81 -12.26 -14.88
C GLU A 827 8.45 -11.78 -14.34
N PRO A 828 7.90 -10.64 -14.82
CA PRO A 828 6.53 -10.25 -14.51
C PRO A 828 5.62 -11.32 -15.13
N ARG A 829 4.53 -11.71 -14.45
CA ARG A 829 3.67 -12.83 -14.92
C ARG A 829 3.43 -12.69 -16.42
N SER A 830 3.33 -13.80 -17.15
CA SER A 830 3.14 -13.73 -18.60
C SER A 830 2.02 -12.77 -19.05
N SER A 831 0.95 -12.62 -18.24
CA SER A 831 -0.10 -11.61 -18.40
C SER A 831 0.39 -10.16 -18.43
N ASP A 832 1.37 -9.83 -17.60
CA ASP A 832 1.88 -8.50 -17.35
C ASP A 832 2.87 -8.12 -18.45
N LEU A 833 3.77 -9.04 -18.85
CA LEU A 833 4.65 -8.83 -20.01
C LEU A 833 3.85 -8.64 -21.31
N MET A 834 2.77 -9.40 -21.49
CA MET A 834 1.83 -9.18 -22.60
C MET A 834 1.19 -7.79 -22.54
N SER A 835 0.89 -7.28 -21.34
CA SER A 835 0.30 -5.95 -21.14
C SER A 835 1.30 -4.84 -21.49
N TYR A 836 2.58 -4.97 -21.11
CA TYR A 836 3.60 -3.97 -21.43
C TYR A 836 3.92 -3.90 -22.93
N MET A 837 4.03 -5.05 -23.60
CA MET A 837 4.19 -5.11 -25.06
C MET A 837 2.99 -4.48 -25.79
N HIS A 838 1.77 -4.74 -25.29
CA HIS A 838 0.57 -4.09 -25.82
C HIS A 838 0.60 -2.57 -25.60
N PHE A 839 1.10 -2.11 -24.45
CA PHE A 839 1.24 -0.68 -24.16
C PHE A 839 2.21 0.02 -25.12
N LEU A 840 3.36 -0.59 -25.41
CA LEU A 840 4.31 -0.06 -26.41
C LEU A 840 3.70 -0.04 -27.81
N TYR A 841 2.94 -1.09 -28.18
CA TYR A 841 2.21 -1.18 -29.45
C TYR A 841 1.14 -0.09 -29.61
N GLU A 842 0.48 0.32 -28.53
CA GLU A 842 -0.52 1.38 -28.55
C GLU A 842 0.10 2.78 -28.50
N ALA A 843 1.14 2.97 -27.68
CA ALA A 843 1.76 4.28 -27.47
C ALA A 843 2.61 4.74 -28.68
N CYS A 844 3.26 3.81 -29.38
CA CYS A 844 4.19 4.12 -30.46
C CYS A 844 3.83 3.43 -31.77
N PRO A 845 4.02 4.08 -32.93
CA PRO A 845 3.61 3.52 -34.22
C PRO A 845 4.55 2.46 -34.78
N TYR A 846 5.64 2.05 -34.10
CA TYR A 846 6.71 1.20 -34.66
C TYR A 846 6.19 -0.14 -35.20
N PHE A 847 5.48 -0.88 -34.35
CA PHE A 847 4.93 -2.19 -34.71
C PHE A 847 3.75 -2.06 -35.67
N LYS A 848 2.85 -1.10 -35.45
CA LYS A 848 1.70 -0.83 -36.34
C LYS A 848 2.18 -0.47 -37.75
N PHE A 849 3.21 0.37 -37.87
CA PHE A 849 3.88 0.68 -39.13
C PHE A 849 4.38 -0.59 -39.82
N GLY A 850 5.20 -1.39 -39.14
CA GLY A 850 5.78 -2.61 -39.69
C GLY A 850 4.74 -3.64 -40.13
N TYR A 851 3.74 -3.91 -39.29
CA TYR A 851 2.67 -4.85 -39.60
C TYR A 851 1.81 -4.38 -40.77
N MET A 852 1.46 -3.09 -40.82
CA MET A 852 0.62 -2.56 -41.89
C MET A 852 1.35 -2.51 -43.24
N SER A 853 2.63 -2.15 -43.25
CA SER A 853 3.43 -2.15 -44.48
C SER A 853 3.66 -3.56 -45.01
N ALA A 854 4.02 -4.52 -44.14
CA ALA A 854 4.20 -5.91 -44.52
C ALA A 854 2.89 -6.56 -45.00
N ASN A 855 1.80 -6.38 -44.26
CA ASN A 855 0.48 -6.91 -44.65
C ASN A 855 -0.01 -6.32 -45.97
N GLY A 856 0.25 -5.03 -46.21
CA GLY A 856 -0.05 -4.37 -47.49
C GLY A 856 0.67 -5.05 -48.66
N ALA A 857 1.98 -5.27 -48.52
CA ALA A 857 2.77 -5.98 -49.53
C ALA A 857 2.29 -7.41 -49.78
N ILE A 858 1.97 -8.14 -48.70
CA ILE A 858 1.46 -9.51 -48.78
C ILE A 858 0.11 -9.54 -49.49
N ALA A 859 -0.83 -8.69 -49.08
CA ALA A 859 -2.16 -8.61 -49.68
C ALA A 859 -2.12 -8.31 -51.18
N GLU A 860 -1.16 -7.50 -51.63
CA GLU A 860 -0.95 -7.20 -53.05
C GLU A 860 -0.36 -8.39 -53.81
N ALA A 861 0.65 -9.05 -53.26
CA ALA A 861 1.31 -10.18 -53.91
C ALA A 861 0.40 -11.42 -54.06
N VAL A 862 -0.51 -11.64 -53.11
CA VAL A 862 -1.46 -12.77 -53.10
C VAL A 862 -2.83 -12.41 -53.67
N LYS A 863 -2.95 -11.24 -54.30
CA LYS A 863 -4.21 -10.79 -54.90
C LYS A 863 -4.66 -11.76 -55.99
N GLY A 864 -5.85 -12.33 -55.80
CA GLY A 864 -6.45 -13.29 -56.74
C GLY A 864 -6.08 -14.76 -56.51
N GLU A 865 -5.30 -15.07 -55.47
CA GLU A 865 -4.92 -16.45 -55.14
C GLU A 865 -5.97 -17.12 -54.25
N ASP A 866 -6.31 -18.38 -54.50
CA ASP A 866 -7.34 -19.10 -53.73
C ASP A 866 -6.78 -19.85 -52.50
N MET A 867 -5.48 -20.15 -52.52
CA MET A 867 -4.76 -20.83 -51.44
C MET A 867 -3.53 -20.00 -51.07
N ILE A 868 -3.50 -19.46 -49.86
CA ILE A 868 -2.42 -18.60 -49.38
C ILE A 868 -1.74 -19.30 -48.20
N HIS A 869 -0.41 -19.36 -48.22
CA HIS A 869 0.39 -19.80 -47.09
C HIS A 869 1.35 -18.70 -46.65
N ILE A 870 1.28 -18.32 -45.38
CA ILE A 870 2.14 -17.32 -44.77
C ILE A 870 3.09 -18.03 -43.81
N ILE A 871 4.40 -17.87 -44.00
CA ILE A 871 5.42 -18.30 -43.06
C ILE A 871 5.89 -17.07 -42.29
N ASP A 872 5.72 -17.08 -40.98
CA ASP A 872 6.08 -15.97 -40.10
C ASP A 872 7.24 -16.36 -39.17
N PHE A 873 8.40 -15.74 -39.38
CA PHE A 873 9.55 -15.84 -38.49
C PHE A 873 9.38 -14.79 -37.40
N GLY A 874 8.98 -15.22 -36.19
CA GLY A 874 8.70 -14.34 -35.05
C GLY A 874 7.20 -14.12 -34.80
N ILE A 875 6.36 -15.16 -34.96
CA ILE A 875 4.88 -15.05 -34.88
C ILE A 875 4.37 -14.37 -33.60
N SER A 876 5.12 -14.42 -32.50
CA SER A 876 4.81 -13.72 -31.25
C SER A 876 3.35 -14.00 -30.81
N GLN A 877 2.48 -12.99 -30.81
CA GLN A 877 1.06 -13.10 -30.50
C GLN A 877 0.17 -13.22 -31.76
N GLY A 878 0.71 -13.15 -32.96
CA GLY A 878 -0.08 -13.19 -34.20
C GLY A 878 -1.00 -11.98 -34.40
N ALA A 879 -0.78 -10.88 -33.66
CA ALA A 879 -1.59 -9.65 -33.76
C ALA A 879 -1.52 -9.04 -35.18
N GLN A 880 -0.37 -9.18 -35.87
CA GLN A 880 -0.19 -8.78 -37.26
C GLN A 880 -1.24 -9.38 -38.18
N TRP A 881 -1.65 -10.63 -37.96
CA TRP A 881 -2.48 -11.36 -38.93
C TRP A 881 -3.97 -11.09 -38.80
N VAL A 882 -4.43 -10.51 -37.68
CA VAL A 882 -5.85 -10.21 -37.46
C VAL A 882 -6.40 -9.23 -38.50
N PRO A 883 -5.77 -8.05 -38.75
CA PRO A 883 -6.21 -7.15 -39.82
C PRO A 883 -6.13 -7.75 -41.23
N LEU A 884 -5.13 -8.61 -41.50
CA LEU A 884 -4.99 -9.24 -42.81
C LEU A 884 -6.12 -10.26 -43.06
N LEU A 885 -6.46 -11.10 -42.07
CA LEU A 885 -7.58 -12.04 -42.16
C LEU A 885 -8.91 -11.30 -42.42
N GLN A 886 -9.13 -10.19 -41.73
CA GLN A 886 -10.30 -9.33 -41.94
C GLN A 886 -10.32 -8.74 -43.35
N ALA A 887 -9.18 -8.25 -43.85
CA ALA A 887 -9.07 -7.72 -45.22
C ALA A 887 -9.35 -8.81 -46.27
N LEU A 888 -8.76 -10.00 -46.12
CA LEU A 888 -8.96 -11.15 -47.01
C LEU A 888 -10.41 -11.65 -47.00
N ALA A 889 -11.11 -11.56 -45.86
CA ALA A 889 -12.53 -11.90 -45.76
C ALA A 889 -13.44 -11.02 -46.63
N THR A 890 -13.04 -9.77 -46.85
CA THR A 890 -13.80 -8.78 -47.64
C THR A 890 -13.43 -8.76 -49.13
N ARG A 891 -12.54 -9.67 -49.57
CA ARG A 891 -12.02 -9.70 -50.93
C ARG A 891 -13.13 -9.97 -51.97
N PRO A 892 -13.15 -9.24 -53.11
CA PRO A 892 -14.02 -9.59 -54.23
C PRO A 892 -13.75 -11.02 -54.71
N GLY A 893 -14.79 -11.86 -54.78
CA GLY A 893 -14.66 -13.30 -55.09
C GLY A 893 -14.69 -14.24 -53.88
N GLY A 894 -14.72 -13.69 -52.66
CA GLY A 894 -14.78 -14.46 -51.42
C GLY A 894 -13.42 -14.70 -50.76
N PRO A 895 -13.41 -15.19 -49.51
CA PRO A 895 -12.18 -15.43 -48.77
C PRO A 895 -11.37 -16.61 -49.36
N PRO A 896 -10.04 -16.48 -49.51
CA PRO A 896 -9.17 -17.60 -49.83
C PRO A 896 -9.01 -18.54 -48.63
N THR A 897 -8.49 -19.74 -48.86
CA THR A 897 -7.97 -20.58 -47.77
C THR A 897 -6.63 -20.01 -47.32
N VAL A 898 -6.50 -19.75 -46.02
CA VAL A 898 -5.30 -19.15 -45.43
C VAL A 898 -4.64 -20.16 -44.49
N ARG A 899 -3.38 -20.46 -44.74
CA ARG A 899 -2.53 -21.25 -43.85
C ARG A 899 -1.45 -20.35 -43.26
N ILE A 900 -1.21 -20.45 -41.96
CA ILE A 900 -0.12 -19.73 -41.30
C ILE A 900 0.81 -20.73 -40.61
N THR A 901 2.08 -20.72 -40.99
CA THR A 901 3.15 -21.39 -40.26
C THR A 901 3.84 -20.36 -39.35
N GLY A 902 3.57 -20.45 -38.05
CA GLY A 902 4.14 -19.55 -37.05
C GLY A 902 5.39 -20.15 -36.41
N ILE A 903 6.53 -19.47 -36.56
CA ILE A 903 7.83 -19.88 -36.02
C ILE A 903 8.19 -18.97 -34.85
N ASP A 904 8.56 -19.55 -33.72
CA ASP A 904 9.07 -18.83 -32.55
C ASP A 904 9.78 -19.79 -31.58
N ASP A 905 10.71 -19.30 -30.78
CA ASP A 905 11.43 -20.13 -29.81
C ASP A 905 10.47 -20.63 -28.71
N SER A 906 10.70 -21.87 -28.26
CA SER A 906 10.14 -22.47 -27.06
C SER A 906 10.34 -21.59 -25.81
N LEU A 907 11.49 -20.91 -25.70
CA LEU A 907 11.81 -20.04 -24.57
C LEU A 907 10.95 -18.75 -24.54
N SER A 908 10.35 -18.38 -25.67
CA SER A 908 9.46 -17.22 -25.79
C SER A 908 8.00 -17.54 -25.38
N ALA A 909 7.70 -18.80 -25.02
CA ALA A 909 6.38 -19.22 -24.56
C ALA A 909 5.90 -18.44 -23.33
N TYR A 910 6.83 -18.04 -22.45
CA TYR A 910 6.52 -17.21 -21.30
C TYR A 910 5.96 -15.85 -21.71
N ALA A 911 6.67 -15.11 -22.57
CA ALA A 911 6.21 -13.81 -23.07
C ALA A 911 4.90 -13.90 -23.87
N ARG A 912 4.62 -15.08 -24.42
CA ARG A 912 3.37 -15.36 -25.13
C ARG A 912 2.16 -15.66 -24.24
N GLY A 913 2.36 -15.97 -22.96
CA GLY A 913 1.28 -16.49 -22.11
C GLY A 913 0.99 -17.99 -22.31
N GLY A 914 1.84 -18.71 -23.03
CA GLY A 914 1.68 -20.13 -23.34
C GLY A 914 2.40 -20.57 -24.63
N GLY A 915 2.12 -21.81 -25.05
CA GLY A 915 2.65 -22.36 -26.30
C GLY A 915 2.05 -21.73 -27.57
N LEU A 916 2.65 -22.03 -28.72
CA LEU A 916 2.17 -21.58 -30.03
C LEU A 916 0.77 -22.09 -30.37
N ASP A 917 0.32 -23.17 -29.72
CA ASP A 917 -1.05 -23.70 -29.82
C ASP A 917 -2.11 -22.68 -29.39
N LEU A 918 -1.80 -21.80 -28.43
CA LEU A 918 -2.70 -20.73 -27.98
C LEU A 918 -2.88 -19.67 -29.07
N VAL A 919 -1.79 -19.30 -29.75
CA VAL A 919 -1.80 -18.35 -30.88
C VAL A 919 -2.63 -18.93 -32.03
N GLY A 920 -2.40 -20.21 -32.35
CA GLY A 920 -3.18 -20.94 -33.35
C GLY A 920 -4.67 -20.95 -33.02
N ARG A 921 -5.06 -21.29 -31.78
CA ARG A 921 -6.46 -21.27 -31.35
C ARG A 921 -7.11 -19.88 -31.49
N ARG A 922 -6.39 -18.81 -31.13
CA ARG A 922 -6.88 -17.43 -31.26
C ARG A 922 -7.10 -17.05 -32.73
N LEU A 923 -6.11 -17.31 -33.59
CA LEU A 923 -6.21 -17.00 -35.02
C LEU A 923 -7.31 -17.83 -35.70
N SER A 924 -7.42 -19.11 -35.39
CA SER A 924 -8.50 -19.98 -35.89
C SER A 924 -9.88 -19.49 -35.48
N HIS A 925 -10.03 -19.01 -34.23
CA HIS A 925 -11.28 -18.43 -33.76
C HIS A 925 -11.66 -17.16 -34.55
N ILE A 926 -10.69 -16.24 -34.74
CA ILE A 926 -10.90 -15.00 -35.49
C ILE A 926 -11.20 -15.28 -36.96
N ALA A 927 -10.47 -16.20 -37.59
CA ALA A 927 -10.73 -16.62 -38.97
C ALA A 927 -12.13 -17.22 -39.12
N GLY A 928 -12.57 -18.04 -38.15
CA GLY A 928 -13.93 -18.57 -38.10
C GLY A 928 -15.01 -17.48 -38.02
N LEU A 929 -14.80 -16.45 -37.20
CA LEU A 929 -15.69 -15.27 -37.14
C LEU A 929 -15.74 -14.52 -38.48
N CYS A 930 -14.61 -14.45 -39.20
CA CYS A 930 -14.51 -13.81 -40.51
C CYS A 930 -14.94 -14.74 -41.68
N LYS A 931 -15.29 -16.00 -41.40
CA LYS A 931 -15.60 -17.06 -42.39
C LYS A 931 -14.46 -17.32 -43.38
N VAL A 932 -13.21 -17.15 -42.94
CA VAL A 932 -12.02 -17.48 -43.72
C VAL A 932 -11.62 -18.93 -43.42
N PRO A 933 -11.56 -19.85 -44.42
CA PRO A 933 -11.01 -21.18 -44.22
C PRO A 933 -9.56 -21.09 -43.76
N PHE A 934 -9.23 -21.68 -42.61
CA PHE A 934 -7.97 -21.38 -41.93
C PHE A 934 -7.29 -22.60 -41.30
N GLU A 935 -5.98 -22.67 -41.45
CA GLU A 935 -5.11 -23.67 -40.82
C GLU A 935 -3.89 -22.99 -40.18
N PHE A 936 -3.49 -23.46 -38.99
CA PHE A 936 -2.29 -22.98 -38.31
C PHE A 936 -1.33 -24.12 -38.01
N HIS A 937 -0.07 -23.93 -38.41
CA HIS A 937 1.03 -24.85 -38.13
C HIS A 937 2.05 -24.18 -37.20
N SER A 938 2.29 -24.76 -36.03
CA SER A 938 3.23 -24.23 -35.04
C SER A 938 4.61 -24.86 -35.19
N VAL A 939 5.66 -24.03 -35.24
CA VAL A 939 7.06 -24.48 -35.29
C VAL A 939 7.82 -23.86 -34.11
N ALA A 940 7.93 -24.62 -33.02
CA ALA A 940 8.56 -24.16 -31.77
C ALA A 940 10.08 -24.42 -31.77
N VAL A 941 10.82 -23.77 -32.66
CA VAL A 941 12.29 -23.88 -32.79
C VAL A 941 12.92 -22.49 -32.93
N ALA A 942 14.17 -22.34 -32.53
CA ALA A 942 14.91 -21.10 -32.73
C ALA A 942 15.06 -20.79 -34.23
N GLY A 943 15.03 -19.51 -34.61
CA GLY A 943 15.04 -19.09 -36.01
C GLY A 943 16.23 -19.62 -36.81
N ASP A 944 17.38 -19.78 -36.16
CA ASP A 944 18.62 -20.30 -36.76
C ASP A 944 18.66 -21.83 -36.88
N GLU A 945 17.69 -22.55 -36.31
CA GLU A 945 17.53 -24.02 -36.38
C GLU A 945 16.46 -24.47 -37.40
N VAL A 946 15.73 -23.52 -38.00
CA VAL A 946 14.67 -23.82 -38.97
C VAL A 946 15.23 -24.57 -40.20
N LYS A 947 14.49 -25.60 -40.63
CA LYS A 947 14.79 -26.46 -41.80
C LYS A 947 13.55 -26.56 -42.68
N GLU A 948 13.73 -26.90 -43.95
CA GLU A 948 12.66 -27.01 -44.94
C GLU A 948 11.50 -27.90 -44.48
N GLY A 949 11.80 -29.06 -43.88
CA GLY A 949 10.77 -29.99 -43.37
C GLY A 949 9.90 -29.43 -42.24
N HIS A 950 10.31 -28.35 -41.57
CA HIS A 950 9.47 -27.68 -40.55
C HIS A 950 8.39 -26.79 -41.18
N LEU A 951 8.58 -26.32 -42.40
CA LEU A 951 7.73 -25.30 -43.02
C LEU A 951 6.49 -25.89 -43.69
N MET A 952 6.52 -27.21 -43.97
CA MET A 952 5.38 -27.97 -44.49
C MET A 952 4.70 -27.29 -45.70
N VAL A 953 5.48 -26.77 -46.66
CA VAL A 953 4.96 -26.09 -47.86
C VAL A 953 4.25 -27.10 -48.77
N ILE A 954 3.06 -26.75 -49.26
CA ILE A 954 2.22 -27.58 -50.13
C ILE A 954 2.35 -27.06 -51.58
N PRO A 955 2.66 -27.92 -52.57
CA PRO A 955 2.72 -27.49 -53.96
C PRO A 955 1.40 -26.85 -54.44
N GLY A 956 1.51 -25.67 -55.06
CA GLY A 956 0.36 -24.95 -55.65
C GLY A 956 -0.23 -23.85 -54.77
N GLU A 957 0.23 -23.67 -53.53
CA GLU A 957 -0.17 -22.53 -52.70
C GLU A 957 0.66 -21.26 -52.99
N ALA A 958 0.03 -20.08 -52.86
CA ALA A 958 0.74 -18.81 -52.95
C ALA A 958 1.45 -18.53 -51.62
N LEU A 959 2.78 -18.62 -51.65
CA LEU A 959 3.62 -18.49 -50.45
C LEU A 959 4.05 -17.04 -50.19
N ALA A 960 3.84 -16.55 -48.98
CA ALA A 960 4.41 -15.29 -48.47
C ALA A 960 5.29 -15.57 -47.25
N VAL A 961 6.43 -14.90 -47.13
CA VAL A 961 7.32 -15.02 -45.97
C VAL A 961 7.50 -13.67 -45.29
N ASN A 962 7.37 -13.64 -43.97
CA ASN A 962 7.43 -12.44 -43.15
C ASN A 962 8.61 -12.53 -42.18
N PHE A 963 9.45 -11.49 -42.21
CA PHE A 963 10.49 -11.25 -41.22
C PHE A 963 10.22 -9.89 -40.58
N THR A 964 9.64 -9.89 -39.38
CA THR A 964 9.35 -8.66 -38.65
C THR A 964 10.13 -8.60 -37.36
N LEU A 965 11.15 -7.74 -37.34
CA LEU A 965 12.02 -7.51 -36.18
C LEU A 965 12.66 -8.80 -35.63
N GLU A 966 13.08 -9.71 -36.52
CA GLU A 966 13.50 -11.05 -36.11
C GLU A 966 14.87 -11.48 -36.70
N LEU A 967 15.23 -11.05 -37.91
CA LEU A 967 16.47 -11.51 -38.53
C LEU A 967 17.71 -11.01 -37.80
N HIS A 968 17.62 -9.86 -37.13
CA HIS A 968 18.72 -9.36 -36.32
C HIS A 968 19.06 -10.29 -35.14
N HIS A 969 18.14 -11.10 -34.62
CA HIS A 969 18.43 -12.08 -33.57
C HIS A 969 19.20 -13.30 -34.06
N ILE A 970 19.14 -13.61 -35.36
CA ILE A 970 19.83 -14.77 -35.94
C ILE A 970 21.35 -14.53 -35.95
N PRO A 971 22.18 -15.49 -35.48
CA PRO A 971 23.62 -15.38 -35.49
C PRO A 971 24.20 -15.08 -36.88
N ASP A 972 25.06 -14.08 -36.94
CA ASP A 972 25.77 -13.66 -38.14
C ASP A 972 27.16 -14.30 -38.23
N GLU A 973 27.86 -13.99 -39.31
CA GLU A 973 29.22 -14.47 -39.59
C GLU A 973 30.26 -14.10 -38.51
N ALA A 974 29.99 -13.08 -37.68
CA ALA A 974 30.84 -12.70 -36.58
C ALA A 974 30.77 -13.65 -35.37
N VAL A 975 29.73 -14.49 -35.29
CA VAL A 975 29.51 -15.43 -34.17
C VAL A 975 29.58 -16.89 -34.62
N SER A 976 29.15 -17.17 -35.84
CA SER A 976 29.09 -18.53 -36.39
C SER A 976 29.61 -18.58 -37.81
N THR A 977 30.53 -19.51 -38.08
CA THR A 977 31.04 -19.78 -39.44
C THR A 977 29.95 -20.37 -40.37
N ALA A 978 28.82 -20.82 -39.82
CA ALA A 978 27.71 -21.36 -40.60
C ALA A 978 26.85 -20.28 -41.27
N ASN A 979 27.00 -19.00 -40.88
CA ASN A 979 26.27 -17.84 -41.41
C ASN A 979 24.75 -18.13 -41.53
N HIS A 980 24.09 -18.24 -40.38
CA HIS A 980 22.71 -18.69 -40.27
C HIS A 980 21.73 -17.73 -40.96
N ARG A 981 22.02 -16.42 -40.97
CA ARG A 981 21.24 -15.41 -41.71
C ARG A 981 21.15 -15.75 -43.20
N ASP A 982 22.29 -15.95 -43.84
CA ASP A 982 22.32 -16.26 -45.27
C ASP A 982 21.77 -17.67 -45.56
N ARG A 983 21.93 -18.62 -44.63
CA ARG A 983 21.33 -19.96 -44.72
C ARG A 983 19.80 -19.87 -44.76
N ILE A 984 19.19 -19.11 -43.86
CA ILE A 984 17.74 -18.92 -43.80
C ILE A 984 17.23 -18.18 -45.03
N LEU A 985 17.92 -17.13 -45.48
CA LEU A 985 17.53 -16.43 -46.71
C LEU A 985 17.59 -17.36 -47.94
N ARG A 986 18.62 -18.22 -48.05
CA ARG A 986 18.72 -19.24 -49.11
C ARG A 986 17.61 -20.27 -49.03
N LEU A 987 17.27 -20.73 -47.83
CA LEU A 987 16.13 -21.62 -47.61
C LEU A 987 14.82 -20.95 -48.06
N VAL A 988 14.57 -19.71 -47.65
CA VAL A 988 13.36 -18.99 -48.08
C VAL A 988 13.35 -18.79 -49.59
N LYS A 989 14.49 -18.49 -50.23
CA LYS A 989 14.55 -18.37 -51.68
C LYS A 989 14.26 -19.69 -52.39
N SER A 990 14.69 -20.84 -51.85
CA SER A 990 14.41 -22.15 -52.47
C SER A 990 12.93 -22.51 -52.45
N LEU A 991 12.13 -21.95 -51.53
CA LEU A 991 10.68 -22.11 -51.50
C LEU A 991 9.94 -21.30 -52.59
N SER A 992 10.65 -20.44 -53.33
CA SER A 992 10.10 -19.59 -54.38
C SER A 992 8.86 -18.77 -53.95
N PRO A 993 8.93 -18.02 -52.84
CA PRO A 993 7.79 -17.27 -52.33
C PRO A 993 7.35 -16.20 -53.32
N LYS A 994 6.04 -15.96 -53.37
CA LYS A 994 5.47 -14.83 -54.09
C LYS A 994 5.90 -13.51 -53.51
N VAL A 995 6.16 -13.40 -52.21
CA VAL A 995 6.72 -12.19 -51.59
C VAL A 995 7.44 -12.52 -50.31
N VAL A 996 8.54 -11.82 -50.06
CA VAL A 996 9.21 -11.78 -48.76
C VAL A 996 9.13 -10.35 -48.24
N THR A 997 8.66 -10.17 -47.02
CA THR A 997 8.63 -8.87 -46.34
C THR A 997 9.69 -8.83 -45.26
N LEU A 998 10.37 -7.69 -45.16
CA LEU A 998 11.39 -7.42 -44.16
C LEU A 998 11.06 -6.12 -43.45
N VAL A 999 10.89 -6.19 -42.13
CA VAL A 999 10.79 -5.04 -41.22
C VAL A 999 11.90 -5.15 -40.19
N GLU A 1000 12.76 -4.13 -40.11
CA GLU A 1000 13.92 -4.14 -39.19
C GLU A 1000 14.15 -2.75 -38.57
N GLN A 1001 14.89 -2.69 -37.47
CA GLN A 1001 15.34 -1.42 -36.89
C GLN A 1001 16.48 -0.82 -37.74
N GLU A 1002 16.42 0.48 -38.04
CA GLU A 1002 17.45 1.19 -38.82
C GLU A 1002 18.58 1.67 -37.89
N LEU A 1003 19.36 0.71 -37.39
CA LEU A 1003 20.39 0.90 -36.37
C LEU A 1003 21.63 0.02 -36.66
N ASN A 1004 22.84 0.56 -36.50
CA ASN A 1004 24.09 -0.20 -36.67
C ASN A 1004 24.76 -0.54 -35.33
N THR A 1005 24.25 -1.56 -34.64
CA THR A 1005 24.87 -2.07 -33.40
C THR A 1005 25.71 -3.32 -33.62
N ASN A 1006 25.67 -3.91 -34.80
CA ASN A 1006 26.37 -5.17 -35.05
C ASN A 1006 27.80 -4.97 -35.58
N THR A 1007 27.98 -4.09 -36.56
CA THR A 1007 29.15 -4.14 -37.46
C THR A 1007 30.22 -3.09 -37.20
N VAL A 1008 30.15 -2.44 -36.05
CA VAL A 1008 31.06 -1.38 -35.64
C VAL A 1008 31.66 -1.69 -34.26
N PRO A 1009 32.82 -1.11 -33.89
CA PRO A 1009 33.43 -1.30 -32.57
C PRO A 1009 32.55 -0.76 -31.43
N PHE A 1010 32.84 -1.18 -30.19
CA PHE A 1010 32.03 -0.86 -29.00
C PHE A 1010 31.72 0.64 -28.85
N LYS A 1011 32.72 1.52 -28.92
CA LYS A 1011 32.50 2.96 -28.82
C LYS A 1011 31.51 3.52 -29.85
N GLN A 1012 31.59 3.06 -31.10
CA GLN A 1012 30.67 3.52 -32.14
C GLN A 1012 29.28 2.91 -31.94
N ARG A 1013 29.19 1.64 -31.54
CA ARG A 1013 27.92 1.00 -31.18
C ARG A 1013 27.23 1.75 -30.05
N PHE A 1014 27.97 2.07 -28.99
CA PHE A 1014 27.45 2.81 -27.84
C PHE A 1014 26.88 4.17 -28.25
N ALA A 1015 27.59 4.91 -29.11
CA ALA A 1015 27.11 6.20 -29.61
C ALA A 1015 25.83 6.03 -30.45
N GLU A 1016 25.79 5.04 -31.34
CA GLU A 1016 24.60 4.72 -32.15
C GLU A 1016 23.40 4.32 -31.29
N THR A 1017 23.61 3.48 -30.27
CA THR A 1017 22.60 3.09 -29.28
C THR A 1017 22.07 4.29 -28.52
N LEU A 1018 22.96 5.14 -28.00
CA LEU A 1018 22.58 6.34 -27.26
C LEU A 1018 21.74 7.27 -28.13
N ASP A 1019 22.15 7.53 -29.37
CA ASP A 1019 21.41 8.41 -30.29
C ASP A 1019 20.07 7.82 -30.74
N TYR A 1020 20.00 6.51 -31.01
CA TYR A 1020 18.77 5.84 -31.43
C TYR A 1020 17.75 5.78 -30.29
N TYR A 1021 18.14 5.29 -29.11
CA TYR A 1021 17.21 5.19 -28.00
C TYR A 1021 16.88 6.56 -27.40
N THR A 1022 17.68 7.60 -27.60
CA THR A 1022 17.27 8.98 -27.27
C THR A 1022 16.01 9.35 -28.07
N ALA A 1023 15.98 9.07 -29.38
CA ALA A 1023 14.79 9.33 -30.20
C ALA A 1023 13.57 8.51 -29.76
N ILE A 1024 13.77 7.23 -29.39
CA ILE A 1024 12.71 6.38 -28.84
C ILE A 1024 12.16 6.97 -27.54
N PHE A 1025 13.03 7.28 -26.58
CA PHE A 1025 12.66 7.81 -25.26
C PHE A 1025 12.01 9.20 -25.36
N GLU A 1026 12.48 10.08 -26.24
CA GLU A 1026 11.82 11.36 -26.54
C GLU A 1026 10.41 11.15 -27.10
N SER A 1027 10.23 10.15 -27.96
CA SER A 1027 8.92 9.90 -28.56
C SER A 1027 7.91 9.34 -27.58
N ILE A 1028 8.35 8.53 -26.62
CA ILE A 1028 7.54 8.04 -25.52
C ILE A 1028 7.17 9.17 -24.55
N ASP A 1029 8.11 10.11 -24.30
CA ASP A 1029 7.90 11.21 -23.35
C ASP A 1029 6.81 12.20 -23.77
N LEU A 1030 6.50 12.29 -25.07
CA LEU A 1030 5.36 13.08 -25.56
C LEU A 1030 4.02 12.34 -25.47
N THR A 1031 4.04 11.02 -25.37
CA THR A 1031 2.83 10.19 -25.35
C THR A 1031 2.41 9.81 -23.94
N LEU A 1032 3.38 9.58 -23.04
CA LEU A 1032 3.17 8.98 -21.74
C LEU A 1032 3.83 9.80 -20.61
N PRO A 1033 3.12 10.11 -19.50
CA PRO A 1033 3.64 10.89 -18.38
C PRO A 1033 4.93 10.33 -17.77
N ARG A 1034 5.73 11.19 -17.11
CA ARG A 1034 7.09 10.84 -16.65
C ARG A 1034 7.19 9.82 -15.56
N ASP A 1035 6.21 9.85 -14.68
CA ASP A 1035 5.99 9.04 -13.51
C ASP A 1035 5.03 7.86 -13.78
N ASP A 1036 4.54 7.71 -15.01
CA ASP A 1036 3.61 6.63 -15.36
C ASP A 1036 4.27 5.25 -15.19
N ARG A 1037 3.71 4.44 -14.29
CA ARG A 1037 4.22 3.11 -13.94
C ARG A 1037 4.19 2.14 -15.11
N GLU A 1038 3.17 2.20 -15.98
CA GLU A 1038 3.09 1.33 -17.16
C GLU A 1038 4.17 1.70 -18.17
N ARG A 1039 4.46 2.99 -18.33
CA ARG A 1039 5.59 3.47 -19.13
C ARG A 1039 6.92 3.02 -18.55
N ILE A 1040 7.16 3.16 -17.25
CA ILE A 1040 8.42 2.71 -16.62
C ILE A 1040 8.57 1.20 -16.78
N ASN A 1041 7.51 0.42 -16.54
CA ASN A 1041 7.52 -1.04 -16.72
C ASN A 1041 7.74 -1.42 -18.19
N MET A 1042 7.08 -0.73 -19.12
CA MET A 1042 7.29 -0.90 -20.57
C MET A 1042 8.74 -0.57 -20.96
N GLU A 1043 9.30 0.54 -20.50
CA GLU A 1043 10.68 0.90 -20.78
C GLU A 1043 11.65 -0.11 -20.17
N GLN A 1044 11.43 -0.55 -18.94
CA GLN A 1044 12.27 -1.53 -18.26
C GLN A 1044 12.19 -2.92 -18.90
N HIS A 1045 11.00 -3.41 -19.24
CA HIS A 1045 10.80 -4.78 -19.70
C HIS A 1045 10.88 -4.95 -21.22
N CYS A 1046 10.58 -3.89 -22.00
CA CYS A 1046 10.69 -3.93 -23.46
C CYS A 1046 12.02 -3.34 -23.94
N LEU A 1047 12.39 -2.12 -23.51
CA LEU A 1047 13.51 -1.37 -24.12
C LEU A 1047 14.85 -1.56 -23.40
N ALA A 1048 14.85 -1.53 -22.06
CA ALA A 1048 16.08 -1.63 -21.27
C ALA A 1048 16.76 -2.98 -21.47
N ARG A 1049 15.98 -4.05 -21.72
CA ARG A 1049 16.50 -5.38 -22.07
C ARG A 1049 17.35 -5.32 -23.34
N GLU A 1050 16.86 -4.66 -24.38
CA GLU A 1050 17.60 -4.50 -25.64
C GLU A 1050 18.86 -3.64 -25.42
N ILE A 1051 18.70 -2.48 -24.77
CA ILE A 1051 19.80 -1.56 -24.46
C ILE A 1051 20.93 -2.26 -23.69
N VAL A 1052 20.59 -3.00 -22.63
CA VAL A 1052 21.57 -3.72 -21.81
C VAL A 1052 22.24 -4.83 -22.62
N ASN A 1053 21.53 -5.57 -23.47
CA ASN A 1053 22.17 -6.58 -24.34
C ASN A 1053 23.18 -5.93 -25.30
N ILE A 1054 22.83 -4.80 -25.92
CA ILE A 1054 23.71 -4.10 -26.87
C ILE A 1054 24.97 -3.55 -26.18
N VAL A 1055 24.83 -2.99 -24.97
CA VAL A 1055 25.91 -2.34 -24.24
C VAL A 1055 26.78 -3.36 -23.48
N ALA A 1056 26.17 -4.31 -22.77
CA ALA A 1056 26.86 -5.19 -21.83
C ALA A 1056 27.42 -6.47 -22.45
N CYS A 1057 26.79 -7.02 -23.49
CA CYS A 1057 27.15 -8.32 -24.05
C CYS A 1057 28.10 -8.23 -25.25
N GLU A 1058 28.85 -9.31 -25.50
CA GLU A 1058 29.69 -9.52 -26.68
C GLU A 1058 29.62 -10.98 -27.14
N GLY A 1059 30.19 -11.29 -28.31
CA GLY A 1059 30.19 -12.66 -28.84
C GLY A 1059 28.79 -13.26 -28.93
N ALA A 1060 28.62 -14.57 -28.72
CA ALA A 1060 27.32 -15.23 -28.83
C ALA A 1060 26.25 -14.72 -27.83
N GLU A 1061 26.64 -14.04 -26.76
CA GLU A 1061 25.71 -13.53 -25.74
C GLU A 1061 25.00 -12.24 -26.17
N ARG A 1062 25.56 -11.51 -27.14
CA ARG A 1062 24.90 -10.35 -27.74
C ARG A 1062 23.99 -10.82 -28.86
N VAL A 1063 22.68 -10.72 -28.65
CA VAL A 1063 21.63 -11.17 -29.58
C VAL A 1063 20.97 -10.00 -30.33
N GLU A 1064 21.01 -8.78 -29.78
CA GLU A 1064 20.46 -7.56 -30.39
C GLU A 1064 21.42 -6.99 -31.45
N ARG A 1065 21.48 -7.64 -32.62
CA ARG A 1065 22.47 -7.37 -33.68
C ARG A 1065 21.88 -6.64 -34.87
N HIS A 1066 21.38 -5.43 -34.62
CA HIS A 1066 20.78 -4.60 -35.66
C HIS A 1066 21.80 -4.19 -36.73
N GLU A 1067 21.34 -4.17 -37.98
CA GLU A 1067 22.06 -3.68 -39.15
C GLU A 1067 21.22 -2.65 -39.91
N VAL A 1068 21.88 -1.66 -40.49
CA VAL A 1068 21.23 -0.71 -41.42
C VAL A 1068 20.70 -1.42 -42.66
N PHE A 1069 19.59 -0.92 -43.22
CA PHE A 1069 18.92 -1.51 -44.37
C PHE A 1069 19.85 -1.83 -45.54
N GLY A 1070 20.85 -0.99 -45.80
CA GLY A 1070 21.82 -1.21 -46.88
C GLY A 1070 22.50 -2.59 -46.82
N LYS A 1071 22.72 -3.14 -45.61
CA LYS A 1071 23.28 -4.48 -45.43
C LYS A 1071 22.25 -5.57 -45.68
N TRP A 1072 21.06 -5.43 -45.14
CA TRP A 1072 19.95 -6.35 -45.41
C TRP A 1072 19.63 -6.45 -46.90
N LYS A 1073 19.58 -5.29 -47.59
CA LYS A 1073 19.46 -5.21 -49.05
C LYS A 1073 20.58 -5.96 -49.75
N GLY A 1074 21.82 -5.78 -49.32
CA GLY A 1074 22.97 -6.55 -49.84
C GLY A 1074 22.78 -8.06 -49.70
N ARG A 1075 22.45 -8.54 -48.49
CA ARG A 1075 22.21 -9.97 -48.21
C ARG A 1075 21.10 -10.55 -49.08
N LEU A 1076 19.96 -9.88 -49.18
CA LEU A 1076 18.82 -10.32 -49.99
C LEU A 1076 19.17 -10.36 -51.49
N MET A 1077 19.84 -9.33 -52.00
CA MET A 1077 20.27 -9.28 -53.40
C MET A 1077 21.31 -10.36 -53.74
N MET A 1078 22.26 -10.64 -52.84
CA MET A 1078 23.25 -11.71 -53.03
C MET A 1078 22.60 -13.11 -53.11
N VAL A 1079 21.51 -13.33 -52.37
CA VAL A 1079 20.74 -14.58 -52.41
C VAL A 1079 19.84 -14.66 -53.65
N GLY A 1080 19.66 -13.56 -54.37
CA GLY A 1080 18.89 -13.49 -55.62
C GLY A 1080 17.46 -12.97 -55.46
N PHE A 1081 17.13 -12.33 -54.33
CA PHE A 1081 15.89 -11.58 -54.21
C PHE A 1081 15.97 -10.25 -54.96
N ARG A 1082 14.83 -9.81 -55.49
CA ARG A 1082 14.68 -8.50 -56.14
C ARG A 1082 13.72 -7.62 -55.34
N PRO A 1083 14.02 -6.32 -55.14
CA PRO A 1083 13.13 -5.43 -54.40
C PRO A 1083 11.80 -5.26 -55.14
N CYS A 1084 10.72 -5.30 -54.38
CA CYS A 1084 9.36 -5.00 -54.80
C CYS A 1084 8.91 -3.69 -54.14
N PRO A 1085 8.70 -2.60 -54.91
CA PRO A 1085 8.22 -1.35 -54.35
C PRO A 1085 6.84 -1.50 -53.70
N LEU A 1086 6.67 -0.96 -52.49
CA LEU A 1086 5.37 -0.89 -51.82
C LEU A 1086 4.45 0.07 -52.58
N SER A 1087 3.16 -0.27 -52.70
CA SER A 1087 2.23 0.56 -53.46
C SER A 1087 1.92 1.90 -52.80
N SER A 1088 1.48 2.85 -53.63
CA SER A 1088 0.97 4.14 -53.17
C SER A 1088 -0.22 4.02 -52.20
N LEU A 1089 -1.01 2.93 -52.28
CA LEU A 1089 -2.12 2.67 -51.37
C LEU A 1089 -1.62 2.32 -49.96
N VAL A 1090 -0.58 1.47 -49.88
CA VAL A 1090 0.08 1.14 -48.60
C VAL A 1090 0.65 2.42 -47.98
N ASN A 1091 1.32 3.24 -48.78
CA ASN A 1091 1.93 4.50 -48.32
C ASN A 1091 0.86 5.48 -47.81
N ALA A 1092 -0.26 5.63 -48.52
CA ALA A 1092 -1.37 6.49 -48.10
C ALA A 1092 -2.03 6.01 -46.78
N THR A 1093 -2.17 4.69 -46.62
CA THR A 1093 -2.74 4.09 -45.40
C THR A 1093 -1.84 4.35 -44.20
N ILE A 1094 -0.52 4.19 -44.36
CA ILE A 1094 0.44 4.47 -43.29
C ILE A 1094 0.49 5.96 -42.96
N ARG A 1095 0.43 6.85 -43.95
CA ARG A 1095 0.33 8.30 -43.68
C ARG A 1095 -0.92 8.64 -42.87
N THR A 1096 -2.03 7.97 -43.15
CA THR A 1096 -3.29 8.13 -42.40
C THR A 1096 -3.14 7.63 -40.95
N LEU A 1097 -2.48 6.47 -40.74
CA LEU A 1097 -2.13 6.00 -39.40
C LEU A 1097 -1.32 7.04 -38.62
N LEU A 1098 -0.30 7.64 -39.24
CA LEU A 1098 0.57 8.59 -38.54
C LEU A 1098 -0.12 9.90 -38.14
N GLN A 1099 -1.27 10.24 -38.74
CA GLN A 1099 -2.06 11.42 -38.34
C GLN A 1099 -2.62 11.31 -36.91
N SER A 1100 -2.74 10.09 -36.35
CA SER A 1100 -3.14 9.89 -34.96
C SER A 1100 -1.98 9.97 -33.96
N TYR A 1101 -0.75 10.26 -34.42
CA TYR A 1101 0.45 10.36 -33.58
C TYR A 1101 1.07 11.75 -33.66
N SER A 1102 2.13 11.98 -32.89
CA SER A 1102 2.89 13.22 -32.90
C SER A 1102 3.38 13.59 -34.31
N ALA A 1103 3.31 14.87 -34.65
CA ALA A 1103 3.84 15.43 -35.91
C ALA A 1103 5.36 15.26 -36.07
N ASN A 1104 6.06 14.87 -34.99
CA ASN A 1104 7.48 14.52 -35.04
C ASN A 1104 7.74 13.17 -35.73
N TYR A 1105 6.74 12.29 -35.87
CA TYR A 1105 6.87 11.08 -36.68
C TYR A 1105 6.85 11.43 -38.16
N GLN A 1106 7.83 10.93 -38.90
CA GLN A 1106 7.97 11.15 -40.34
C GLN A 1106 7.98 9.82 -41.09
N LEU A 1107 7.29 9.79 -42.23
CA LEU A 1107 7.37 8.70 -43.20
C LEU A 1107 8.19 9.15 -44.40
N ALA A 1108 9.32 8.49 -44.64
CA ALA A 1108 10.12 8.70 -45.84
C ALA A 1108 10.05 7.47 -46.75
N GLU A 1109 9.93 7.70 -48.05
CA GLU A 1109 10.01 6.67 -49.08
C GLU A 1109 11.30 6.89 -49.88
N ARG A 1110 12.14 5.87 -49.98
CA ARG A 1110 13.40 5.91 -50.74
C ARG A 1110 13.57 4.58 -51.48
N ASP A 1111 13.72 4.63 -52.80
CA ASP A 1111 13.91 3.44 -53.65
C ASP A 1111 12.88 2.33 -53.44
N GLY A 1112 11.61 2.68 -53.21
CA GLY A 1112 10.51 1.73 -52.96
C GLY A 1112 10.49 1.11 -51.56
N VAL A 1113 11.27 1.67 -50.62
CA VAL A 1113 11.39 1.25 -49.22
C VAL A 1113 10.85 2.34 -48.30
N LEU A 1114 10.12 1.94 -47.27
CA LEU A 1114 9.53 2.87 -46.30
C LEU A 1114 10.38 2.95 -45.03
N TYR A 1115 10.55 4.17 -44.54
CA TYR A 1115 11.24 4.48 -43.29
C TYR A 1115 10.30 5.26 -42.38
N LEU A 1116 10.08 4.73 -41.18
CA LEU A 1116 9.49 5.47 -40.08
C LEU A 1116 10.62 6.13 -39.28
N GLY A 1117 10.58 7.45 -39.14
CA GLY A 1117 11.55 8.22 -38.37
C GLY A 1117 10.90 9.05 -37.28
N TRP A 1118 11.70 9.41 -36.27
CA TRP A 1118 11.38 10.44 -35.30
C TRP A 1118 12.28 11.65 -35.53
N LYS A 1119 11.66 12.80 -35.82
CA LYS A 1119 12.36 13.99 -36.33
C LYS A 1119 13.24 13.59 -37.52
N ASN A 1120 14.56 13.71 -37.39
CA ASN A 1120 15.53 13.37 -38.44
C ASN A 1120 16.17 11.98 -38.27
N LYS A 1121 15.84 11.20 -37.21
CA LYS A 1121 16.43 9.88 -36.95
C LYS A 1121 15.51 8.78 -37.49
N PRO A 1122 15.94 8.00 -38.50
CA PRO A 1122 15.23 6.79 -38.90
C PRO A 1122 15.19 5.77 -37.76
N LEU A 1123 14.04 5.13 -37.56
CA LEU A 1123 13.82 4.15 -36.49
C LEU A 1123 13.55 2.76 -37.05
N VAL A 1124 12.57 2.62 -37.94
CA VAL A 1124 12.14 1.33 -38.49
C VAL A 1124 12.08 1.42 -40.01
N VAL A 1125 12.60 0.39 -40.69
CA VAL A 1125 12.55 0.24 -42.14
C VAL A 1125 11.62 -0.90 -42.53
N SER A 1126 10.88 -0.76 -43.63
CA SER A 1126 10.06 -1.83 -44.21
C SER A 1126 10.25 -1.93 -45.72
N SER A 1127 10.45 -3.16 -46.20
CA SER A 1127 10.70 -3.49 -47.60
C SER A 1127 10.05 -4.82 -48.00
N ALA A 1128 9.77 -4.98 -49.30
CA ALA A 1128 9.22 -6.22 -49.89
C ALA A 1128 10.11 -6.71 -51.03
N TRP A 1129 10.08 -8.02 -51.30
CA TRP A 1129 11.02 -8.71 -52.20
C TRP A 1129 10.37 -9.90 -52.92
N HIS A 1130 10.88 -10.24 -54.11
CA HIS A 1130 10.48 -11.39 -54.93
C HIS A 1130 11.66 -12.34 -55.24
#